data_AF-A0A4V3I8Q8-F1
#
_entry.id   AF-A0A4V3I8Q8-F1
#
_cell.length_a   1.000
_cell.length_b   1.000
_cell.length_c   1.000
_cell.angle_alpha   90.00
_cell.angle_beta   90.00
_cell.angle_gamma   90.00
#
_symmetry.space_group_name_H-M   'P 1'
#
loop_
_entity.id
_entity.type
_entity.pdbx_description
1 polymer ?
#
loop_
_entity_poly.entity_id
_entity_poly.type
_entity_poly.pdbx_seq_one_letter_code
_entity_poly.pdbx_strand_id
1 'polypeptide(L)'
;MPWNPDNVEPPRDLDGPSDFDGPSDFDAPDDHDAPPPEFDREFGDRHVSGGRQPAYSGAASASRQPAARAIAPVRAATRKFTTAAEALHTVFGYDSFRGDQAEIIAQVVDGKDAVVLMPTGGGKSLCYQIPALVRPGTGIVVSPLIALMQDQVDALTAVGVRAEFLNSSQDSATRSQVERDYLNGDLDLLYVAPERLSNEATKRLLERGTIALFAIDEAHCVSQWGHDFRPDYLALSELADRWPDVPRIALTATATDATHQEITTRLQMGDAKHFVASFDRPNIQYRIVGKAEVRKQLLSFLKTEHPGDAGIVYALSRKTVDQTAEFLRANGVNALPYHAGLDAGLRARTQSRFLREEGVVIVATIAFGMGIDKPDVRFVAHIDLPKSVEGYYQETGRAGRDGAPATAWLAYGLQDVVQQRRMIDESPGDLGHRRKLSAHLDAMLALCETVHCRRVNLLRYFGQTSEPCGNCDTCLEPPEAWDGTIPAQKLLSTIVRLHRERNQKFGAGHLIDILRGKETPRATQYRHTELSTWGLGADLSDQSWRGVVRQMLAQGLLATSGEYGTLVLTDAAAEVLGGRRDVQLRREPDRPARSGAARRPSAAKVAAADLSTAQETLFEALRVWRSAESKKQGVPAYIVFGDATLIAVAAAGPTTLAALDGITGIGAKKLEAYGEALLEVVAASA
;
A
#
# COMPACT_ATOMS: atom_id res chain seq x y z
N MET A 1 -23.87 -26.69 -39.39
CA MET A 1 -24.87 -27.45 -38.62
C MET A 1 -25.12 -26.72 -37.31
N PRO A 2 -26.36 -26.56 -36.83
CA PRO A 2 -26.60 -25.97 -35.52
C PRO A 2 -26.09 -26.92 -34.44
N TRP A 3 -25.41 -26.35 -33.45
CA TRP A 3 -24.78 -27.03 -32.32
C TRP A 3 -25.85 -27.62 -31.38
N ASN A 4 -25.66 -28.87 -30.93
CA ASN A 4 -26.53 -29.54 -29.97
C ASN A 4 -25.79 -29.69 -28.60
N PRO A 5 -26.29 -29.05 -27.52
CA PRO A 5 -25.70 -29.11 -26.18
C PRO A 5 -25.68 -30.52 -25.53
N ASP A 6 -26.45 -31.49 -26.04
CA ASP A 6 -26.60 -32.81 -25.40
C ASP A 6 -25.40 -33.76 -25.57
N ASN A 7 -24.33 -33.35 -26.28
CA ASN A 7 -23.18 -34.20 -26.58
C ASN A 7 -22.01 -34.10 -25.57
N VAL A 8 -22.26 -33.64 -24.33
CA VAL A 8 -21.21 -33.48 -23.30
C VAL A 8 -21.54 -34.32 -22.06
N GLU A 9 -21.00 -35.53 -22.00
CA GLU A 9 -21.06 -36.35 -20.78
C GLU A 9 -20.04 -35.88 -19.72
N PRO A 10 -20.46 -35.79 -18.43
CA PRO A 10 -19.60 -35.38 -17.32
C PRO A 10 -18.51 -36.44 -16.99
N PRO A 11 -17.40 -36.07 -16.34
CA PRO A 11 -16.28 -36.97 -16.10
C PRO A 11 -16.60 -38.05 -15.06
N ARG A 12 -16.11 -39.28 -15.30
CA ARG A 12 -15.99 -40.35 -14.30
C ARG A 12 -14.55 -40.43 -13.80
N ASP A 13 -14.40 -40.79 -12.53
CA ASP A 13 -13.20 -40.79 -11.69
C ASP A 13 -11.95 -41.44 -12.33
N LEU A 14 -10.77 -40.87 -12.04
CA LEU A 14 -9.47 -41.35 -12.50
C LEU A 14 -8.57 -41.66 -11.28
N ASP A 15 -8.40 -42.95 -11.00
CA ASP A 15 -7.25 -43.50 -10.27
C ASP A 15 -6.37 -44.28 -11.24
N GLY A 16 -5.06 -43.95 -11.31
CA GLY A 16 -4.06 -44.76 -12.02
C GLY A 16 -2.74 -44.02 -12.31
N PRO A 17 -1.58 -44.70 -12.20
CA PRO A 17 -0.34 -44.09 -11.70
C PRO A 17 0.58 -43.51 -12.79
N SER A 18 1.46 -42.61 -12.32
CA SER A 18 2.49 -41.89 -13.06
C SER A 18 3.76 -42.72 -13.23
N ASP A 19 4.22 -42.89 -14.47
CA ASP A 19 5.60 -43.23 -14.80
C ASP A 19 5.96 -42.51 -16.11
N PHE A 20 6.89 -41.56 -16.08
CA PHE A 20 7.76 -41.22 -17.21
C PHE A 20 8.95 -40.38 -16.74
N ASP A 21 10.12 -41.03 -16.76
CA ASP A 21 11.46 -40.45 -16.68
C ASP A 21 11.93 -40.04 -18.10
N GLY A 22 12.62 -38.90 -18.22
CA GLY A 22 13.32 -38.45 -19.44
C GLY A 22 13.85 -37.02 -19.36
N PRO A 23 15.01 -36.70 -19.98
CA PRO A 23 16.09 -35.97 -19.33
C PRO A 23 16.02 -34.45 -19.41
N SER A 24 16.54 -33.82 -18.36
CA SER A 24 16.78 -32.39 -18.16
C SER A 24 18.06 -31.93 -18.86
N ASP A 25 17.99 -30.81 -19.57
CA ASP A 25 19.15 -29.94 -19.84
C ASP A 25 18.65 -28.49 -20.00
N PHE A 26 19.50 -27.54 -19.58
CA PHE A 26 19.44 -26.07 -19.66
C PHE A 26 19.15 -25.28 -18.36
N ASP A 27 20.25 -25.04 -17.64
CA ASP A 27 20.70 -23.84 -16.92
C ASP A 27 19.68 -22.89 -16.24
N ALA A 28 19.69 -22.98 -14.90
CA ALA A 28 19.18 -21.97 -13.98
C ALA A 28 20.17 -20.78 -13.83
N PRO A 29 19.70 -19.58 -13.48
CA PRO A 29 20.57 -18.52 -12.97
C PRO A 29 20.81 -18.70 -11.46
N ASP A 30 22.08 -18.76 -11.08
CA ASP A 30 22.59 -18.90 -9.70
C ASP A 30 22.46 -17.65 -8.82
N ASP A 31 22.40 -17.96 -7.52
CA ASP A 31 22.81 -17.26 -6.30
C ASP A 31 22.00 -16.09 -5.71
N HIS A 32 21.35 -16.36 -4.56
CA HIS A 32 21.98 -16.23 -3.23
C HIS A 32 21.14 -16.90 -2.13
N ASP A 33 21.68 -17.91 -1.44
CA ASP A 33 21.70 -18.04 0.04
C ASP A 33 22.31 -19.39 0.45
N ALA A 34 23.59 -19.39 0.82
CA ALA A 34 24.25 -20.53 1.45
C ALA A 34 24.11 -20.43 2.98
N PRO A 35 23.65 -21.49 3.68
CA PRO A 35 23.61 -21.52 5.15
C PRO A 35 25.02 -21.73 5.76
N PRO A 36 25.28 -21.23 6.99
CA PRO A 36 26.57 -21.41 7.65
C PRO A 36 26.81 -22.88 8.07
N PRO A 37 28.07 -23.34 8.15
CA PRO A 37 28.39 -24.74 8.44
C PRO A 37 28.07 -25.14 9.89
N GLU A 38 27.46 -26.32 10.02
CA GLU A 38 27.21 -27.02 11.27
C GLU A 38 28.52 -27.49 11.91
N PHE A 39 28.72 -27.17 13.19
CA PHE A 39 29.80 -27.72 14.01
C PHE A 39 29.31 -28.99 14.70
N ASP A 40 29.63 -30.14 14.12
CA ASP A 40 29.48 -31.43 14.79
C ASP A 40 30.52 -31.57 15.92
N ARG A 41 30.01 -31.84 17.12
CA ARG A 41 30.78 -32.19 18.30
C ARG A 41 30.98 -33.70 18.33
N GLU A 42 32.13 -34.18 17.87
CA GLU A 42 32.60 -35.53 18.22
C GLU A 42 33.24 -35.54 19.61
N PHE A 43 32.61 -36.29 20.51
CA PHE A 43 33.14 -36.67 21.81
C PHE A 43 34.29 -37.68 21.62
N GLY A 44 35.52 -37.24 21.93
CA GLY A 44 36.69 -38.10 22.08
C GLY A 44 37.05 -38.29 23.54
N ASP A 45 36.74 -39.47 24.07
CA ASP A 45 37.19 -40.02 25.35
C ASP A 45 38.70 -39.82 25.56
N ARG A 46 39.08 -39.28 26.73
CA ARG A 46 40.40 -39.52 27.34
C ARG A 46 40.35 -39.28 28.85
N HIS A 47 40.12 -40.38 29.56
CA HIS A 47 40.49 -40.54 30.95
C HIS A 47 42.02 -40.43 31.11
N VAL A 48 42.47 -39.50 31.96
CA VAL A 48 43.72 -39.67 32.74
C VAL A 48 43.45 -39.20 34.17
N SER A 49 43.53 -40.16 35.07
CA SER A 49 43.48 -40.04 36.52
C SER A 49 44.72 -39.37 37.11
N GLY A 50 44.56 -38.62 38.20
CA GLY A 50 45.58 -38.57 39.24
C GLY A 50 45.81 -37.21 39.91
N GLY A 51 45.46 -37.12 41.19
CA GLY A 51 46.40 -36.60 42.18
C GLY A 51 46.11 -35.26 42.84
N ARG A 52 45.80 -35.36 44.14
CA ARG A 52 46.15 -34.46 45.26
C ARG A 52 45.48 -33.08 45.36
N GLN A 53 44.60 -33.00 46.36
CA GLN A 53 44.43 -31.80 47.19
C GLN A 53 45.74 -31.43 47.90
N PRO A 54 45.94 -30.13 48.15
CA PRO A 54 46.27 -29.72 49.50
C PRO A 54 45.34 -28.61 49.99
N ALA A 55 44.93 -28.74 51.26
CA ALA A 55 44.28 -27.71 52.03
C ALA A 55 45.26 -26.57 52.32
N TYR A 56 44.81 -25.31 52.24
CA TYR A 56 45.39 -24.22 53.03
C TYR A 56 44.34 -23.19 53.46
N SER A 57 44.47 -22.89 54.74
CA SER A 57 43.92 -21.86 55.64
C SER A 57 43.38 -20.55 55.06
N GLY A 58 42.44 -20.01 55.83
CA GLY A 58 41.77 -18.74 55.58
C GLY A 58 42.64 -17.48 55.66
N ALA A 59 42.12 -16.44 55.01
CA ALA A 59 42.30 -15.06 55.38
C ALA A 59 41.01 -14.31 55.03
N ALA A 60 40.37 -13.74 56.04
CA ALA A 60 39.21 -12.88 55.88
C ALA A 60 39.65 -11.58 55.20
N SER A 61 39.00 -11.21 54.10
CA SER A 61 39.03 -9.85 53.57
C SER A 61 37.60 -9.33 53.45
N ALA A 62 37.36 -8.19 54.07
CA ALA A 62 36.05 -7.58 54.23
C ALA A 62 35.38 -7.30 52.88
N SER A 63 34.13 -7.76 52.74
CA SER A 63 33.24 -7.42 51.65
C SER A 63 32.91 -5.93 51.67
N ARG A 64 33.49 -5.16 50.75
CA ARG A 64 32.90 -3.88 50.34
C ARG A 64 31.72 -4.19 49.42
N GLN A 65 30.50 -4.13 49.98
CA GLN A 65 29.30 -4.05 49.17
C GLN A 65 29.42 -2.81 48.25
N PRO A 66 29.20 -2.92 46.94
CA PRO A 66 29.04 -1.75 46.10
C PRO A 66 27.77 -1.03 46.57
N ALA A 67 27.94 0.22 47.01
CA ALA A 67 26.82 1.08 47.36
C ALA A 67 25.84 1.10 46.17
N ALA A 68 24.59 0.71 46.43
CA ALA A 68 23.51 0.86 45.48
C ALA A 68 23.47 2.32 45.03
N ARG A 69 23.82 2.58 43.76
CA ARG A 69 23.59 3.88 43.14
C ARG A 69 22.09 4.12 43.24
N ALA A 70 21.70 5.10 44.04
CA ALA A 70 20.33 5.59 44.06
C ALA A 70 19.90 5.89 42.62
N ILE A 71 18.89 5.18 42.14
CA ILE A 71 18.27 5.44 40.84
C ILE A 71 17.70 6.85 40.96
N ALA A 72 18.22 7.79 40.18
CA ALA A 72 17.68 9.15 40.12
C ALA A 72 16.17 9.07 39.84
N PRO A 73 15.34 9.92 40.48
CA PRO A 73 13.90 9.88 40.27
C PRO A 73 13.60 10.07 38.78
N VAL A 74 12.83 9.15 38.21
CA VAL A 74 12.36 9.21 36.82
C VAL A 74 11.60 10.53 36.65
N ARG A 75 12.08 11.40 35.77
CA ARG A 75 11.36 12.63 35.41
C ARG A 75 10.40 12.29 34.29
N ALA A 76 9.10 12.35 34.59
CA ALA A 76 8.09 12.29 33.54
C ALA A 76 8.20 13.54 32.66
N ALA A 77 8.05 13.37 31.34
CA ALA A 77 7.81 14.51 30.47
C ALA A 77 6.56 15.26 30.97
N THR A 78 6.70 16.55 31.22
CA THR A 78 5.59 17.39 31.68
C THR A 78 4.55 17.54 30.57
N ARG A 79 3.27 17.51 30.95
CA ARG A 79 2.17 17.81 30.02
C ARG A 79 2.45 19.15 29.35
N LYS A 80 2.43 19.17 28.01
CA LYS A 80 2.74 20.37 27.23
C LYS A 80 1.51 21.25 27.03
N PHE A 81 0.33 20.64 26.99
CA PHE A 81 -0.96 21.31 26.81
C PHE A 81 -2.00 20.81 27.81
N THR A 82 -2.96 21.68 28.13
CA THR A 82 -4.04 21.32 29.08
C THR A 82 -5.19 20.63 28.37
N THR A 83 -5.42 20.97 27.10
CA THR A 83 -6.52 20.42 26.29
C THR A 83 -6.05 19.97 24.91
N ALA A 84 -6.77 19.02 24.32
CA ALA A 84 -6.50 18.54 22.97
C ALA A 84 -6.70 19.62 21.90
N ALA A 85 -7.69 20.51 22.06
CA ALA A 85 -7.95 21.60 21.13
C ALA A 85 -6.82 22.64 21.11
N GLU A 86 -6.25 22.94 22.27
CA GLU A 86 -5.09 23.82 22.40
C GLU A 86 -3.87 23.25 21.67
N ALA A 87 -3.60 21.95 21.82
CA ALA A 87 -2.53 21.26 21.10
C ALA A 87 -2.78 21.27 19.57
N LEU A 88 -4.02 21.01 19.13
CA LEU A 88 -4.42 21.03 17.72
C LEU A 88 -4.13 22.38 17.07
N HIS A 89 -4.58 23.47 17.70
CA HIS A 89 -4.41 24.81 17.17
C HIS A 89 -2.95 25.27 17.24
N THR A 90 -2.31 25.13 18.40
CA THR A 90 -0.98 25.73 18.66
C THR A 90 0.14 25.00 17.92
N VAL A 91 0.11 23.66 17.89
CA VAL A 91 1.17 22.84 17.26
C VAL A 91 0.88 22.62 15.79
N PHE A 92 -0.35 22.27 15.44
CA PHE A 92 -0.69 21.81 14.10
C PHE A 92 -1.39 22.86 13.23
N GLY A 93 -1.87 23.97 13.81
CA GLY A 93 -2.49 25.07 13.06
C GLY A 93 -3.84 24.71 12.45
N TYR A 94 -4.59 23.79 13.05
CA TYR A 94 -5.95 23.44 12.64
C TYR A 94 -7.00 23.99 13.60
N ASP A 95 -8.10 24.49 13.05
CA ASP A 95 -9.19 25.10 13.83
C ASP A 95 -10.11 24.06 14.48
N SER A 96 -10.24 22.88 13.88
CA SER A 96 -11.17 21.84 14.31
C SER A 96 -10.72 20.43 13.95
N PHE A 97 -11.20 19.47 14.75
CA PHE A 97 -11.03 18.03 14.49
C PHE A 97 -11.92 17.57 13.33
N ARG A 98 -11.47 16.55 12.60
CA ARG A 98 -12.23 15.92 11.52
C ARG A 98 -12.91 14.65 12.00
N GLY A 99 -14.20 14.49 11.69
CA GLY A 99 -14.96 13.26 12.00
C GLY A 99 -14.76 12.81 13.45
N ASP A 100 -14.40 11.55 13.63
CA ASP A 100 -14.29 10.92 14.95
C ASP A 100 -12.98 11.26 15.70
N GLN A 101 -12.10 12.08 15.14
CA GLN A 101 -10.79 12.40 15.75
C GLN A 101 -10.93 12.91 17.19
N ALA A 102 -11.89 13.81 17.44
CA ALA A 102 -12.09 14.37 18.79
C ALA A 102 -12.46 13.29 19.81
N GLU A 103 -13.31 12.33 19.41
CA GLU A 103 -13.77 11.25 20.27
C GLU A 103 -12.67 10.20 20.52
N ILE A 104 -11.90 9.87 19.47
CA ILE A 104 -10.73 8.99 19.58
C ILE A 104 -9.69 9.61 20.53
N ILE A 105 -9.37 10.89 20.34
CA ILE A 105 -8.39 11.60 21.16
C ILE A 105 -8.86 11.66 22.62
N ALA A 106 -10.14 11.98 22.87
CA ALA A 106 -10.70 12.00 24.21
C ALA A 106 -10.61 10.63 24.89
N GLN A 107 -10.96 9.55 24.19
CA GLN A 107 -10.84 8.17 24.70
C GLN A 107 -9.42 7.85 25.19
N VAL A 108 -8.40 8.17 24.38
CA VAL A 108 -6.99 7.90 24.72
C VAL A 108 -6.49 8.84 25.81
N VAL A 109 -6.87 10.12 25.77
CA VAL A 109 -6.54 11.11 26.82
C VAL A 109 -7.10 10.67 28.19
N ASP A 110 -8.29 10.08 28.22
CA ASP A 110 -8.93 9.53 29.42
C ASP A 110 -8.24 8.25 29.94
N GLY A 111 -7.24 7.72 29.23
CA GLY A 111 -6.49 6.54 29.64
C GLY A 111 -7.15 5.22 29.24
N LYS A 112 -8.00 5.23 28.22
CA LYS A 112 -8.68 4.04 27.72
C LYS A 112 -8.12 3.61 26.36
N ASP A 113 -8.25 2.31 26.08
CA ASP A 113 -7.79 1.72 24.83
C ASP A 113 -8.72 2.06 23.64
N ALA A 114 -8.13 2.11 22.44
CA ALA A 114 -8.85 2.36 21.19
C ALA A 114 -8.32 1.52 20.02
N VAL A 115 -9.23 0.99 19.20
CA VAL A 115 -8.90 0.38 17.90
C VAL A 115 -9.49 1.27 16.81
N VAL A 116 -8.64 1.79 15.92
CA VAL A 116 -8.97 2.86 14.98
C VAL A 116 -8.72 2.42 13.54
N LEU A 117 -9.81 2.29 12.79
CA LEU A 117 -9.81 2.00 11.36
C LEU A 117 -10.22 3.29 10.64
N MET A 118 -9.25 3.97 10.04
CA MET A 118 -9.49 5.23 9.32
C MET A 118 -8.72 5.25 8.00
N PRO A 119 -9.29 5.72 6.89
CA PRO A 119 -8.62 5.71 5.60
C PRO A 119 -7.31 6.54 5.60
N THR A 120 -6.47 6.31 4.60
CA THR A 120 -5.33 7.21 4.32
C THR A 120 -5.81 8.65 4.11
N GLY A 121 -5.10 9.61 4.70
CA GLY A 121 -5.52 11.02 4.72
C GLY A 121 -6.54 11.40 5.81
N GLY A 122 -7.10 10.43 6.56
CA GLY A 122 -8.05 10.70 7.64
C GLY A 122 -7.45 11.35 8.90
N GLY A 123 -6.13 11.59 8.93
CA GLY A 123 -5.44 12.20 10.08
C GLY A 123 -5.24 11.24 11.26
N LYS A 124 -4.97 9.96 10.99
CA LYS A 124 -4.65 8.93 12.01
C LYS A 124 -3.54 9.36 12.96
N SER A 125 -2.48 10.00 12.45
CA SER A 125 -1.34 10.40 13.28
C SER A 125 -1.74 11.34 14.42
N LEU A 126 -2.68 12.26 14.18
CA LEU A 126 -3.18 13.18 15.22
C LEU A 126 -3.87 12.44 16.38
N CYS A 127 -4.44 11.26 16.12
CA CYS A 127 -5.14 10.45 17.12
C CYS A 127 -4.21 9.88 18.19
N TYR A 128 -2.89 9.84 17.96
CA TYR A 128 -1.91 9.48 19.00
C TYR A 128 -0.93 10.62 19.31
N GLN A 129 -0.64 11.50 18.35
CA GLN A 129 0.26 12.65 18.58
C GLN A 129 -0.32 13.65 19.57
N ILE A 130 -1.60 13.98 19.47
CA ILE A 130 -2.23 14.92 20.41
C ILE A 130 -2.32 14.32 21.82
N PRO A 131 -2.83 13.08 22.02
CA PRO A 131 -2.81 12.47 23.35
C PRO A 131 -1.41 12.40 23.98
N ALA A 132 -0.35 12.15 23.19
CA ALA A 132 1.03 12.14 23.70
C ALA A 132 1.49 13.50 24.24
N LEU A 133 0.96 14.61 23.71
CA LEU A 133 1.28 15.98 24.15
C LEU A 133 0.45 16.43 25.36
N VAL A 134 -0.73 15.83 25.57
CA VAL A 134 -1.69 16.18 26.63
C VAL A 134 -1.48 15.32 27.88
N ARG A 135 -1.12 14.04 27.71
CA ARG A 135 -0.86 13.11 28.81
C ARG A 135 0.56 13.29 29.37
N PRO A 136 0.80 12.97 30.66
CA PRO A 136 2.14 13.01 31.22
C PRO A 136 2.98 11.81 30.74
N GLY A 137 4.27 12.01 30.49
CA GLY A 137 5.17 10.99 29.95
C GLY A 137 5.36 11.07 28.44
N THR A 138 6.07 10.10 27.88
CA THR A 138 6.39 10.03 26.44
C THR A 138 5.44 9.07 25.73
N GLY A 139 4.89 9.47 24.57
CA GLY A 139 4.13 8.57 23.71
C GLY A 139 5.06 7.63 22.93
N ILE A 140 4.87 6.32 23.08
CA ILE A 140 5.66 5.32 22.34
C ILE A 140 4.90 4.89 21.09
N VAL A 141 5.48 5.09 19.90
CA VAL A 141 4.84 4.76 18.62
C VAL A 141 5.56 3.62 17.94
N VAL A 142 4.90 2.47 17.83
CA VAL A 142 5.39 1.30 17.08
C VAL A 142 5.01 1.45 15.62
N SER A 143 6.00 1.45 14.73
CA SER A 143 5.78 1.57 13.29
C SER A 143 6.66 0.59 12.53
N PRO A 144 6.23 -0.03 11.42
CA PRO A 144 7.00 -1.07 10.75
C PRO A 144 8.14 -0.53 9.89
N LEU A 145 8.22 0.79 9.69
CA LEU A 145 8.95 1.40 8.58
C LEU A 145 9.87 2.50 9.07
N ILE A 146 11.17 2.23 9.03
CA ILE A 146 12.23 3.18 9.41
C ILE A 146 12.10 4.50 8.66
N ALA A 147 11.84 4.46 7.35
CA ALA A 147 11.69 5.68 6.54
C ALA A 147 10.48 6.53 6.98
N LEU A 148 9.37 5.91 7.37
CA LEU A 148 8.20 6.62 7.88
C LEU A 148 8.48 7.27 9.24
N MET A 149 9.25 6.60 10.11
CA MET A 149 9.62 7.18 11.40
C MET A 149 10.40 8.48 11.22
N GLN A 150 11.39 8.50 10.32
CA GLN A 150 12.18 9.69 10.04
C GLN A 150 11.28 10.84 9.55
N ASP A 151 10.43 10.59 8.55
CA ASP A 151 9.55 11.61 7.99
C ASP A 151 8.58 12.18 9.06
N GLN A 152 8.06 11.33 9.96
CA GLN A 152 7.21 11.78 11.07
C GLN A 152 7.97 12.58 12.12
N VAL A 153 9.19 12.15 12.49
CA VAL A 153 10.04 12.85 13.46
C VAL A 153 10.46 14.22 12.93
N ASP A 154 10.84 14.32 11.64
CA ASP A 154 11.19 15.58 11.00
C ASP A 154 9.99 16.54 10.99
N ALA A 155 8.79 16.05 10.64
CA ALA A 155 7.56 16.85 10.63
C ALA A 155 7.18 17.35 12.03
N LEU A 156 7.28 16.49 13.05
CA LEU A 156 7.01 16.83 14.45
C LEU A 156 8.01 17.85 15.00
N THR A 157 9.29 17.66 14.70
CA THR A 157 10.37 18.57 15.13
C THR A 157 10.20 19.96 14.51
N ALA A 158 9.80 20.04 13.23
CA ALA A 158 9.53 21.32 12.55
C ALA A 158 8.45 22.16 13.27
N VAL A 159 7.41 21.50 13.79
CA VAL A 159 6.35 22.15 14.58
C VAL A 159 6.69 22.29 16.08
N GLY A 160 7.90 21.92 16.50
CA GLY A 160 8.40 22.11 17.86
C GLY A 160 8.02 21.00 18.85
N VAL A 161 7.62 19.83 18.37
CA VAL A 161 7.42 18.63 19.19
C VAL A 161 8.77 17.91 19.37
N ARG A 162 9.06 17.47 20.60
CA ARG A 162 10.31 16.76 20.92
C ARG A 162 10.14 15.29 20.58
N ALA A 163 10.47 14.91 19.34
CA ALA A 163 10.27 13.56 18.83
C ALA A 163 11.61 12.94 18.42
N GLU A 164 11.79 11.66 18.70
CA GLU A 164 12.95 10.87 18.28
C GLU A 164 12.52 9.45 17.86
N PHE A 165 13.44 8.66 17.30
CA PHE A 165 13.17 7.26 16.96
C PHE A 165 14.26 6.30 17.50
N LEU A 166 13.93 5.02 17.61
CA LEU A 166 14.83 3.91 17.93
C LEU A 166 14.68 2.76 16.94
N ASN A 167 15.71 2.57 16.10
CA ASN A 167 15.75 1.49 15.11
C ASN A 167 17.18 0.95 14.91
N SER A 168 17.33 0.01 13.97
CA SER A 168 18.60 -0.65 13.65
C SER A 168 19.57 0.21 12.82
N SER A 169 19.14 1.34 12.24
CA SER A 169 20.00 2.19 11.40
C SER A 169 20.80 3.23 12.18
N GLN A 170 20.52 3.43 13.47
CA GLN A 170 21.24 4.40 14.31
C GLN A 170 22.58 3.86 14.80
N ASP A 171 23.59 4.73 14.83
CA ASP A 171 24.85 4.44 15.50
C ASP A 171 24.67 4.39 17.04
N SER A 172 25.67 3.81 17.73
CA SER A 172 25.61 3.62 19.18
C SER A 172 25.57 4.94 19.98
N ALA A 173 26.16 6.01 19.47
CA ALA A 173 26.23 7.29 20.18
C ALA A 173 24.89 8.01 20.12
N THR A 174 24.30 8.09 18.93
CA THR A 174 22.95 8.61 18.67
C THR A 174 21.92 7.84 19.50
N ARG A 175 21.98 6.51 19.47
CA ARG A 175 21.10 5.66 20.28
C ARG A 175 21.22 5.98 21.77
N SER A 176 22.44 6.03 22.31
CA SER A 176 22.65 6.34 23.73
C SER A 176 22.16 7.73 24.12
N GLN A 177 22.16 8.69 23.20
CA GLN A 177 21.59 10.00 23.41
C GLN A 177 20.06 9.93 23.53
N VAL A 178 19.39 9.30 22.57
CA VAL A 178 17.93 9.10 22.58
C VAL A 178 17.47 8.37 23.85
N GLU A 179 18.20 7.33 24.27
CA GLU A 179 17.89 6.59 25.51
C GLU A 179 18.01 7.48 26.76
N ARG A 180 18.97 8.43 26.80
CA ARG A 180 19.09 9.40 27.90
C ARG A 180 17.95 10.42 27.88
N ASP A 181 17.62 10.95 26.71
CA ASP A 181 16.57 11.96 26.56
C ASP A 181 15.20 11.40 26.96
N TYR A 182 14.93 10.14 26.62
CA TYR A 182 13.75 9.41 27.11
C TYR A 182 13.72 9.33 28.65
N LEU A 183 14.82 8.91 29.28
CA LEU A 183 14.89 8.74 30.74
C LEU A 183 14.82 10.07 31.51
N ASN A 184 15.25 11.16 30.89
CA ASN A 184 15.18 12.50 31.46
C ASN A 184 13.80 13.15 31.34
N GLY A 185 12.88 12.58 30.54
CA GLY A 185 11.59 13.18 30.23
C GLY A 185 11.67 14.29 29.18
N ASP A 186 12.73 14.28 28.36
CA ASP A 186 12.99 15.29 27.35
C ASP A 186 12.27 15.01 26.02
N LEU A 187 11.58 13.87 25.90
CA LEU A 187 10.85 13.46 24.70
C LEU A 187 9.34 13.48 24.91
N ASP A 188 8.63 14.08 23.96
CA ASP A 188 7.16 14.04 23.83
C ASP A 188 6.73 12.73 23.13
N LEU A 189 7.44 12.33 22.07
CA LEU A 189 7.19 11.10 21.31
C LEU A 189 8.48 10.32 21.03
N LEU A 190 8.37 8.99 21.05
CA LEU A 190 9.45 8.08 20.69
C LEU A 190 8.94 6.99 19.73
N TYR A 191 9.39 7.04 18.48
CA TYR A 191 9.09 6.01 17.49
C TYR A 191 10.01 4.79 17.70
N VAL A 192 9.47 3.57 17.64
CA VAL A 192 10.22 2.34 17.88
C VAL A 192 9.89 1.32 16.80
N ALA A 193 10.92 0.69 16.23
CA ALA A 193 10.72 -0.40 15.27
C ALA A 193 10.29 -1.70 15.98
N PRO A 194 9.38 -2.50 15.41
CA PRO A 194 8.82 -3.68 16.07
C PRO A 194 9.90 -4.70 16.47
N GLU A 195 10.93 -4.91 15.64
CA GLU A 195 12.05 -5.81 15.93
C GLU A 195 12.86 -5.38 17.16
N ARG A 196 12.80 -4.09 17.52
CA ARG A 196 13.45 -3.54 18.72
C ARG A 196 12.65 -3.83 19.96
N LEU A 197 11.33 -3.84 19.87
CA LEU A 197 10.45 -4.22 20.97
C LEU A 197 10.53 -5.72 21.26
N SER A 198 10.89 -6.56 20.29
CA SER A 198 11.21 -7.97 20.53
C SER A 198 12.41 -8.16 21.49
N ASN A 199 13.25 -7.14 21.68
CA ASN A 199 14.43 -7.20 22.56
C ASN A 199 14.11 -6.75 24.00
N GLU A 200 14.33 -7.65 24.97
CA GLU A 200 14.15 -7.37 26.41
C GLU A 200 14.93 -6.14 26.92
N ALA A 201 16.10 -5.82 26.34
CA ALA A 201 16.84 -4.63 26.73
C ALA A 201 16.06 -3.34 26.44
N THR A 202 15.35 -3.28 25.31
CA THR A 202 14.47 -2.16 24.96
C THR A 202 13.28 -2.10 25.91
N LYS A 203 12.66 -3.25 26.21
CA LYS A 203 11.52 -3.30 27.13
C LYS A 203 11.90 -2.81 28.53
N ARG A 204 13.06 -3.22 29.06
CA ARG A 204 13.62 -2.74 30.33
C ARG A 204 13.99 -1.27 30.34
N LEU A 205 14.41 -0.72 29.20
CA LEU A 205 14.58 0.73 29.07
C LEU A 205 13.23 1.44 29.23
N LEU A 206 12.20 0.97 28.51
CA LEU A 206 10.87 1.58 28.55
C LEU A 206 10.26 1.54 29.96
N GLU A 207 10.42 0.44 30.69
CA GLU A 207 10.00 0.31 32.12
C GLU A 207 10.59 1.38 33.04
N ARG A 208 11.78 1.93 32.70
CA ARG A 208 12.46 2.93 33.53
C ARG A 208 12.00 4.36 33.27
N GLY A 209 11.24 4.60 32.21
CA GLY A 209 10.68 5.92 31.88
C GLY A 209 9.22 6.04 32.31
N THR A 210 8.59 7.16 31.96
CA THR A 210 7.14 7.36 32.12
C THR A 210 6.49 7.37 30.75
N ILE A 211 5.56 6.43 30.53
CA ILE A 211 4.89 6.25 29.24
C ILE A 211 3.51 6.90 29.30
N ALA A 212 3.22 7.76 28.32
CA ALA A 212 1.91 8.40 28.19
C ALA A 212 0.88 7.45 27.57
N LEU A 213 1.27 6.74 26.50
CA LEU A 213 0.47 5.80 25.72
C LEU A 213 1.38 4.91 24.85
N PHE A 214 0.83 3.79 24.38
CA PHE A 214 1.37 3.04 23.24
C PHE A 214 0.49 3.22 22.01
N ALA A 215 1.09 3.65 20.91
CA ALA A 215 0.44 3.69 19.60
C ALA A 215 1.03 2.60 18.71
N ILE A 216 0.18 1.73 18.16
CA ILE A 216 0.56 0.65 17.24
C ILE A 216 0.07 1.08 15.87
N ASP A 217 0.97 1.67 15.08
CA ASP A 217 0.69 2.10 13.72
C ASP A 217 0.80 0.91 12.74
N GLU A 218 0.03 0.99 11.65
CA GLU A 218 -0.17 -0.10 10.69
C GLU A 218 -0.47 -1.45 11.38
N ALA A 219 -1.41 -1.43 12.33
CA ALA A 219 -1.76 -2.57 13.18
C ALA A 219 -2.18 -3.83 12.39
N HIS A 220 -2.58 -3.69 11.12
CA HIS A 220 -2.86 -4.83 10.24
C HIS A 220 -1.65 -5.76 10.05
N CYS A 221 -0.42 -5.32 10.31
CA CYS A 221 0.77 -6.16 10.27
C CYS A 221 0.75 -7.32 11.28
N VAL A 222 -0.06 -7.24 12.34
CA VAL A 222 -0.23 -8.36 13.29
C VAL A 222 -1.06 -9.51 12.70
N SER A 223 -1.85 -9.23 11.67
CA SER A 223 -2.81 -10.15 11.09
C SER A 223 -2.15 -11.05 10.04
N GLN A 224 -2.27 -12.38 10.21
CA GLN A 224 -1.85 -13.34 9.19
C GLN A 224 -2.81 -13.40 8.00
N TRP A 225 -3.98 -12.77 8.13
CA TRP A 225 -4.94 -12.55 7.06
C TRP A 225 -4.79 -11.17 6.43
N GLY A 226 -3.91 -10.31 6.99
CA GLY A 226 -3.54 -9.02 6.43
C GLY A 226 -2.57 -9.15 5.26
N HIS A 227 -2.51 -8.10 4.44
CA HIS A 227 -1.71 -8.08 3.21
C HIS A 227 -0.21 -7.83 3.43
N ASP A 228 0.21 -7.43 4.64
CA ASP A 228 1.62 -7.18 5.02
C ASP A 228 1.96 -7.74 6.42
N PHE A 229 1.75 -9.05 6.62
CA PHE A 229 2.03 -9.72 7.90
C PHE A 229 3.51 -9.60 8.32
N ARG A 230 3.76 -9.24 9.59
CA ARG A 230 5.09 -9.14 10.20
C ARG A 230 5.17 -9.95 11.50
N PRO A 231 6.03 -10.97 11.59
CA PRO A 231 6.17 -11.78 12.81
C PRO A 231 6.48 -10.96 14.07
N ASP A 232 7.30 -9.91 13.96
CA ASP A 232 7.66 -9.05 15.10
C ASP A 232 6.46 -8.35 15.75
N TYR A 233 5.35 -8.14 15.02
CA TYR A 233 4.13 -7.56 15.59
C TYR A 233 3.43 -8.49 16.59
N LEU A 234 3.69 -9.80 16.55
CA LEU A 234 3.10 -10.75 17.49
C LEU A 234 3.55 -10.50 18.94
N ALA A 235 4.78 -10.02 19.11
CA ALA A 235 5.35 -9.68 20.41
C ALA A 235 4.67 -8.47 21.07
N LEU A 236 3.91 -7.67 20.31
CA LEU A 236 3.20 -6.50 20.84
C LEU A 236 2.03 -6.86 21.77
N SER A 237 1.59 -8.12 21.77
CA SER A 237 0.64 -8.64 22.75
C SER A 237 1.11 -8.44 24.19
N GLU A 238 2.42 -8.56 24.44
CA GLU A 238 3.03 -8.39 25.76
C GLU A 238 2.90 -6.97 26.33
N LEU A 239 2.58 -5.97 25.50
CA LEU A 239 2.34 -4.62 25.98
C LEU A 239 1.18 -4.57 26.97
N ALA A 240 0.16 -5.42 26.77
CA ALA A 240 -0.99 -5.56 27.67
C ALA A 240 -0.56 -6.01 29.07
N ASP A 241 0.32 -7.02 29.11
CA ASP A 241 0.74 -7.69 30.34
C ASP A 241 1.75 -6.86 31.13
N ARG A 242 2.65 -6.17 30.43
CA ARG A 242 3.76 -5.41 31.04
C ARG A 242 3.36 -3.99 31.45
N TRP A 243 2.40 -3.38 30.77
CA TRP A 243 1.92 -2.01 31.04
C TRP A 243 0.38 -1.92 31.06
N PRO A 244 -0.29 -2.60 32.00
CA PRO A 244 -1.76 -2.66 32.02
C PRO A 244 -2.44 -1.30 32.26
N ASP A 245 -1.75 -0.36 32.91
CA ASP A 245 -2.29 0.98 33.22
C ASP A 245 -2.02 2.03 32.11
N VAL A 246 -1.29 1.66 31.05
CA VAL A 246 -0.94 2.55 29.96
C VAL A 246 -1.91 2.34 28.80
N PRO A 247 -2.61 3.38 28.32
CA PRO A 247 -3.56 3.24 27.22
C PRO A 247 -2.86 2.85 25.93
N ARG A 248 -3.52 1.99 25.17
CA ARG A 248 -3.05 1.48 23.88
C ARG A 248 -4.01 1.91 22.77
N ILE A 249 -3.47 2.42 21.68
CA ILE A 249 -4.20 2.73 20.47
C ILE A 249 -3.63 1.96 19.29
N ALA A 250 -4.44 1.13 18.64
CA ALA A 250 -4.07 0.41 17.42
C ALA A 250 -4.71 1.11 16.21
N LEU A 251 -3.90 1.46 15.21
CA LEU A 251 -4.36 2.22 14.04
C LEU A 251 -4.04 1.45 12.74
N THR A 252 -5.00 1.40 11.83
CA THR A 252 -4.75 0.89 10.46
C THR A 252 -5.56 1.67 9.43
N ALA A 253 -5.00 1.77 8.22
CA ALA A 253 -5.68 2.39 7.09
C ALA A 253 -6.66 1.49 6.36
N THR A 254 -6.43 0.18 6.43
CA THR A 254 -7.14 -0.86 5.69
C THR A 254 -7.25 -2.10 6.57
N ALA A 255 -8.48 -2.55 6.82
CA ALA A 255 -8.74 -3.82 7.45
C ALA A 255 -10.13 -4.30 7.03
N THR A 256 -10.21 -5.55 6.58
CA THR A 256 -11.49 -6.27 6.46
C THR A 256 -12.01 -6.62 7.86
N ASP A 257 -13.28 -7.03 7.97
CA ASP A 257 -13.86 -7.45 9.26
C ASP A 257 -13.04 -8.56 9.94
N ALA A 258 -12.54 -9.52 9.15
CA ALA A 258 -11.67 -10.59 9.64
C ALA A 258 -10.33 -10.05 10.17
N THR A 259 -9.71 -9.12 9.43
CA THR A 259 -8.46 -8.46 9.86
C THR A 259 -8.68 -7.65 11.14
N HIS A 260 -9.81 -6.93 11.22
CA HIS A 260 -10.18 -6.13 12.39
C HIS A 260 -10.30 -6.99 13.65
N GLN A 261 -11.03 -8.10 13.57
CA GLN A 261 -11.16 -9.05 14.68
C GLN A 261 -9.79 -9.61 15.10
N GLU A 262 -8.94 -9.97 14.14
CA GLU A 262 -7.62 -10.50 14.45
C GLU A 262 -6.70 -9.48 15.11
N ILE A 263 -6.73 -8.20 14.68
CA ILE A 263 -6.02 -7.11 15.35
C ILE A 263 -6.44 -7.03 16.82
N THR A 264 -7.75 -6.98 17.08
CA THR A 264 -8.31 -6.88 18.43
C THR A 264 -7.92 -8.07 19.31
N THR A 265 -8.02 -9.30 18.79
CA THR A 265 -7.67 -10.51 19.55
C THR A 265 -6.18 -10.61 19.82
N ARG A 266 -5.33 -10.43 18.79
CA ARG A 266 -3.87 -10.62 18.93
C ARG A 266 -3.21 -9.56 19.79
N LEU A 267 -3.69 -8.32 19.74
CA LEU A 267 -3.18 -7.24 20.58
C LEU A 267 -3.83 -7.21 21.98
N GLN A 268 -4.71 -8.18 22.29
CA GLN A 268 -5.45 -8.23 23.56
C GLN A 268 -6.19 -6.91 23.86
N MET A 269 -6.97 -6.44 22.88
CA MET A 269 -7.71 -5.17 22.95
C MET A 269 -9.24 -5.39 22.94
N GLY A 270 -9.72 -6.51 23.49
CA GLY A 270 -11.15 -6.89 23.47
C GLY A 270 -12.08 -5.88 24.13
N ASP A 271 -11.62 -5.15 25.13
CA ASP A 271 -12.38 -4.11 25.85
C ASP A 271 -12.17 -2.70 25.29
N ALA A 272 -11.34 -2.56 24.25
CA ALA A 272 -11.07 -1.27 23.63
C ALA A 272 -12.31 -0.74 22.90
N LYS A 273 -12.42 0.60 22.82
CA LYS A 273 -13.46 1.20 21.97
C LYS A 273 -13.04 1.14 20.50
N HIS A 274 -13.92 0.66 19.65
CA HIS A 274 -13.65 0.51 18.21
C HIS A 274 -14.22 1.70 17.43
N PHE A 275 -13.38 2.34 16.64
CA PHE A 275 -13.73 3.44 15.74
C PHE A 275 -13.49 3.00 14.30
N VAL A 276 -14.56 2.87 13.52
CA VAL A 276 -14.48 2.45 12.11
C VAL A 276 -15.06 3.56 11.25
N ALA A 277 -14.18 4.37 10.68
CA ALA A 277 -14.56 5.43 9.77
C ALA A 277 -14.89 4.88 8.37
N SER A 278 -15.59 5.68 7.56
CA SER A 278 -15.81 5.34 6.16
C SER A 278 -14.47 5.20 5.41
N PHE A 279 -14.33 4.14 4.61
CA PHE A 279 -13.24 3.97 3.65
C PHE A 279 -13.54 4.71 2.33
N ASP A 280 -14.53 5.61 2.31
CA ASP A 280 -14.83 6.37 1.11
C ASP A 280 -13.82 7.52 0.89
N ARG A 281 -13.30 7.60 -0.33
CA ARG A 281 -12.43 8.67 -0.82
C ARG A 281 -13.06 9.33 -2.05
N PRO A 282 -14.12 10.14 -1.88
CA PRO A 282 -14.94 10.63 -2.99
C PRO A 282 -14.13 11.44 -4.01
N ASN A 283 -13.04 12.06 -3.57
CA ASN A 283 -12.11 12.83 -4.39
C ASN A 283 -11.27 11.96 -5.35
N ILE A 284 -11.13 10.66 -5.12
CA ILE A 284 -10.39 9.76 -6.01
C ILE A 284 -11.33 9.17 -7.06
N GLN A 285 -11.04 9.43 -8.33
CA GLN A 285 -11.67 8.73 -9.45
C GLN A 285 -10.94 7.42 -9.75
N TYR A 286 -11.65 6.30 -9.67
CA TYR A 286 -11.12 4.98 -10.04
C TYR A 286 -11.39 4.69 -11.52
N ARG A 287 -10.33 4.39 -12.28
CA ARG A 287 -10.40 4.09 -13.72
C ARG A 287 -9.57 2.85 -14.07
N ILE A 288 -10.22 1.81 -14.59
CA ILE A 288 -9.54 0.56 -14.99
C ILE A 288 -9.64 0.43 -16.51
N VAL A 289 -8.49 0.35 -17.18
CA VAL A 289 -8.39 0.27 -18.65
C VAL A 289 -7.76 -1.04 -19.09
N GLY A 290 -8.12 -1.49 -20.30
CA GLY A 290 -7.46 -2.64 -20.93
C GLY A 290 -5.98 -2.33 -21.22
N LYS A 291 -5.09 -3.20 -20.77
CA LYS A 291 -3.64 -3.06 -20.94
C LYS A 291 -3.22 -3.38 -22.38
N ALA A 292 -2.72 -2.37 -23.08
CA ALA A 292 -2.17 -2.51 -24.44
C ALA A 292 -1.14 -1.43 -24.71
N GLU A 293 0.11 -1.79 -25.04
CA GLU A 293 1.19 -0.80 -25.20
C GLU A 293 1.29 0.15 -23.98
N VAL A 294 1.28 -0.41 -22.77
CA VAL A 294 1.00 0.30 -21.50
C VAL A 294 1.82 1.58 -21.29
N ARG A 295 3.09 1.60 -21.73
CA ARG A 295 3.95 2.80 -21.65
C ARG A 295 3.40 3.97 -22.48
N LYS A 296 2.86 3.71 -23.67
CA LYS A 296 2.21 4.72 -24.52
C LYS A 296 0.88 5.17 -23.92
N GLN A 297 0.09 4.24 -23.37
CA GLN A 297 -1.16 4.58 -22.67
C GLN A 297 -0.89 5.49 -21.47
N LEU A 298 0.09 5.13 -20.64
CA LEU A 298 0.52 5.92 -19.49
C LEU A 298 1.01 7.31 -19.93
N LEU A 299 1.89 7.39 -20.93
CA LEU A 299 2.36 8.69 -21.43
C LEU A 299 1.23 9.57 -21.95
N SER A 300 0.25 8.98 -22.66
CA SER A 300 -0.94 9.71 -23.11
C SER A 300 -1.69 10.26 -21.92
N PHE A 301 -2.03 9.41 -20.94
CA PHE A 301 -2.72 9.79 -19.71
C PHE A 301 -2.01 10.96 -19.00
N LEU A 302 -0.70 10.86 -18.80
CA LEU A 302 0.10 11.90 -18.15
C LEU A 302 0.07 13.22 -18.92
N LYS A 303 0.25 13.18 -20.25
CA LYS A 303 0.29 14.40 -21.08
C LYS A 303 -1.08 15.06 -21.25
N THR A 304 -2.16 14.29 -21.29
CA THR A 304 -3.49 14.82 -21.55
C THR A 304 -4.20 15.30 -20.28
N GLU A 305 -4.01 14.59 -19.17
CA GLU A 305 -4.80 14.81 -17.95
C GLU A 305 -3.96 15.37 -16.79
N HIS A 306 -2.66 15.07 -16.74
CA HIS A 306 -1.79 15.39 -15.60
C HIS A 306 -0.47 16.10 -15.98
N PRO A 307 -0.48 17.12 -16.87
CA PRO A 307 0.74 17.83 -17.25
C PRO A 307 1.30 18.63 -16.07
N GLY A 308 2.51 18.28 -15.62
CA GLY A 308 3.19 18.97 -14.52
C GLY A 308 2.73 18.54 -13.12
N ASP A 309 1.81 17.59 -13.01
CA ASP A 309 1.35 17.06 -11.73
C ASP A 309 2.36 16.06 -11.13
N ALA A 310 2.44 16.03 -9.80
CA ALA A 310 3.15 14.97 -9.10
C ALA A 310 2.31 13.68 -9.05
N GLY A 311 2.95 12.53 -9.21
CA GLY A 311 2.25 11.25 -9.21
C GLY A 311 3.14 10.03 -9.00
N ILE A 312 2.50 8.89 -8.79
CA ILE A 312 3.18 7.60 -8.55
C ILE A 312 2.72 6.59 -9.60
N VAL A 313 3.66 5.83 -10.16
CA VAL A 313 3.42 4.76 -11.13
C VAL A 313 3.95 3.45 -10.55
N TYR A 314 3.07 2.53 -10.21
CA TYR A 314 3.41 1.21 -9.68
C TYR A 314 3.59 0.17 -10.79
N ALA A 315 4.70 -0.56 -10.69
CA ALA A 315 5.06 -1.69 -11.55
C ALA A 315 5.59 -2.87 -10.72
N LEU A 316 5.46 -4.08 -11.25
CA LEU A 316 5.77 -5.30 -10.51
C LEU A 316 7.28 -5.56 -10.38
N SER A 317 8.06 -5.26 -11.43
CA SER A 317 9.49 -5.60 -11.50
C SER A 317 10.40 -4.37 -11.53
N ARG A 318 11.62 -4.50 -10.98
CA ARG A 318 12.66 -3.45 -11.03
C ARG A 318 12.98 -3.04 -12.48
N LYS A 319 13.10 -4.04 -13.36
CA LYS A 319 13.31 -3.82 -14.79
C LYS A 319 12.20 -2.99 -15.43
N THR A 320 10.93 -3.28 -15.12
CA THR A 320 9.79 -2.51 -15.64
C THR A 320 9.81 -1.06 -15.12
N VAL A 321 10.18 -0.87 -13.84
CA VAL A 321 10.34 0.46 -13.23
C VAL A 321 11.37 1.28 -13.99
N ASP A 322 12.59 0.76 -14.15
CA ASP A 322 13.68 1.49 -14.83
C ASP A 322 13.32 1.84 -16.27
N GLN A 323 12.83 0.85 -17.02
CA GLN A 323 12.46 1.06 -18.43
C GLN A 323 11.29 2.03 -18.61
N THR A 324 10.35 2.07 -17.66
CA THR A 324 9.21 2.99 -17.72
C THR A 324 9.64 4.40 -17.35
N ALA A 325 10.45 4.56 -16.30
CA ALA A 325 11.01 5.87 -15.92
C ALA A 325 11.85 6.47 -17.06
N GLU A 326 12.72 5.66 -17.67
CA GLU A 326 13.52 6.08 -18.82
C GLU A 326 12.64 6.49 -20.02
N PHE A 327 11.64 5.68 -20.36
CA PHE A 327 10.72 6.00 -21.45
C PHE A 327 9.96 7.32 -21.22
N LEU A 328 9.46 7.55 -20.01
CA LEU A 328 8.75 8.77 -19.63
C LEU A 328 9.69 9.99 -19.72
N ARG A 329 10.92 9.87 -19.20
CA ARG A 329 11.94 10.91 -19.27
C ARG A 329 12.32 11.28 -20.71
N ALA A 330 12.52 10.28 -21.57
CA ALA A 330 12.79 10.48 -22.99
C ALA A 330 11.64 11.23 -23.71
N ASN A 331 10.44 11.22 -23.13
CA ASN A 331 9.25 11.89 -23.66
C ASN A 331 8.88 13.19 -22.92
N GLY A 332 9.79 13.73 -22.11
CA GLY A 332 9.64 15.04 -21.46
C GLY A 332 8.88 15.04 -20.12
N VAL A 333 8.66 13.87 -19.51
CA VAL A 333 8.09 13.76 -18.15
C VAL A 333 9.22 13.68 -17.14
N ASN A 334 9.15 14.45 -16.04
CA ASN A 334 10.12 14.39 -14.95
C ASN A 334 9.90 13.10 -14.11
N ALA A 335 10.35 11.97 -14.64
CA ALA A 335 10.16 10.65 -14.06
C ALA A 335 11.44 10.08 -13.43
N LEU A 336 11.34 9.54 -12.21
CA LEU A 336 12.45 8.92 -11.49
C LEU A 336 12.09 7.47 -11.07
N PRO A 337 13.01 6.51 -11.22
CA PRO A 337 12.80 5.15 -10.74
C PRO A 337 12.99 5.06 -9.23
N TYR A 338 12.23 4.17 -8.57
CA TYR A 338 12.41 3.82 -7.17
C TYR A 338 12.12 2.33 -6.91
N HIS A 339 13.13 1.59 -6.45
CA HIS A 339 12.96 0.21 -6.01
C HIS A 339 14.09 -0.21 -5.07
N ALA A 340 13.93 -1.34 -4.38
CA ALA A 340 14.89 -1.85 -3.39
C ALA A 340 16.31 -2.12 -3.96
N GLY A 341 16.44 -2.37 -5.27
CA GLY A 341 17.76 -2.55 -5.91
C GLY A 341 18.56 -1.27 -6.13
N LEU A 342 18.03 -0.09 -5.83
CA LEU A 342 18.79 1.16 -5.93
C LEU A 342 19.67 1.36 -4.68
N ASP A 343 20.84 1.97 -4.89
CA ASP A 343 21.71 2.44 -3.81
C ASP A 343 20.93 3.26 -2.77
N ALA A 344 21.26 3.09 -1.49
CA ALA A 344 20.54 3.73 -0.39
C ALA A 344 20.59 5.27 -0.50
N GLY A 345 21.74 5.83 -0.88
CA GLY A 345 21.89 7.27 -1.10
C GLY A 345 21.05 7.76 -2.28
N LEU A 346 20.97 6.99 -3.36
CA LEU A 346 20.09 7.32 -4.49
C LEU A 346 18.60 7.24 -4.11
N ARG A 347 18.16 6.22 -3.36
CA ARG A 347 16.78 6.13 -2.85
C ARG A 347 16.40 7.34 -2.01
N ALA A 348 17.25 7.71 -1.05
CA ALA A 348 17.05 8.88 -0.21
C ALA A 348 16.95 10.18 -1.02
N ARG A 349 17.83 10.38 -2.01
CA ARG A 349 17.76 11.53 -2.91
C ARG A 349 16.47 11.54 -3.72
N THR A 350 16.07 10.41 -4.31
CA THR A 350 14.84 10.33 -5.12
C THR A 350 13.59 10.59 -4.27
N GLN A 351 13.48 10.02 -3.07
CA GLN A 351 12.38 10.30 -2.14
C GLN A 351 12.36 11.78 -1.74
N SER A 352 13.51 12.35 -1.40
CA SER A 352 13.64 13.76 -1.04
C SER A 352 13.18 14.68 -2.19
N ARG A 353 13.59 14.39 -3.43
CA ARG A 353 13.13 15.13 -4.61
C ARG A 353 11.61 15.03 -4.79
N PHE A 354 11.03 13.84 -4.65
CA PHE A 354 9.57 13.67 -4.77
C PHE A 354 8.80 14.48 -3.73
N LEU A 355 9.27 14.50 -2.47
CA LEU A 355 8.62 15.25 -1.40
C LEU A 355 8.76 16.77 -1.58
N ARG A 356 9.91 17.24 -2.10
CA ARG A 356 10.28 18.67 -2.14
C ARG A 356 9.95 19.38 -3.45
N GLU A 357 10.12 18.70 -4.58
CA GLU A 357 9.92 19.28 -5.91
C GLU A 357 8.48 19.10 -6.39
N GLU A 358 8.02 20.02 -7.23
CA GLU A 358 6.74 19.92 -7.90
C GLU A 358 6.87 19.12 -9.21
N GLY A 359 5.78 18.45 -9.62
CA GLY A 359 5.73 17.75 -10.90
C GLY A 359 6.66 16.56 -11.08
N VAL A 360 7.16 15.97 -9.99
CA VAL A 360 7.95 14.73 -10.03
C VAL A 360 7.01 13.53 -10.11
N VAL A 361 7.25 12.66 -11.10
CA VAL A 361 6.60 11.36 -11.23
C VAL A 361 7.55 10.28 -10.73
N ILE A 362 7.13 9.49 -9.76
CA ILE A 362 7.91 8.34 -9.30
C ILE A 362 7.37 7.08 -9.94
N VAL A 363 8.23 6.35 -10.64
CA VAL A 363 7.94 5.00 -11.10
C VAL A 363 8.56 4.04 -10.10
N ALA A 364 7.78 3.13 -9.54
CA ALA A 364 8.25 2.32 -8.45
C ALA A 364 7.63 0.93 -8.34
N THR A 365 8.32 0.05 -7.61
CA THR A 365 7.68 -1.14 -7.03
C THR A 365 6.95 -0.76 -5.75
N ILE A 366 6.23 -1.72 -5.16
CA ILE A 366 5.56 -1.57 -3.85
C ILE A 366 6.49 -1.10 -2.71
N ALA A 367 7.81 -1.19 -2.91
CA ALA A 367 8.81 -0.65 -1.98
C ALA A 367 8.73 0.88 -1.82
N PHE A 368 8.14 1.59 -2.79
CA PHE A 368 7.84 3.01 -2.67
C PHE A 368 6.40 3.20 -2.21
N GLY A 369 6.19 3.69 -1.01
CA GLY A 369 4.84 4.03 -0.61
C GLY A 369 4.69 4.08 0.89
N MET A 370 4.95 2.97 1.55
CA MET A 370 4.89 2.84 2.99
C MET A 370 5.67 4.00 3.67
N GLY A 371 4.94 5.01 4.18
CA GLY A 371 5.49 6.22 4.79
C GLY A 371 5.43 7.55 4.01
N ILE A 372 5.14 7.54 2.72
CA ILE A 372 5.11 8.76 1.90
C ILE A 372 3.84 9.56 2.21
N ASP A 373 4.03 10.82 2.60
CA ASP A 373 2.97 11.78 2.89
C ASP A 373 3.13 13.09 2.11
N LYS A 374 3.05 12.99 0.78
CA LYS A 374 2.92 14.15 -0.10
C LYS A 374 1.44 14.45 -0.33
N PRO A 375 0.90 15.59 0.13
CA PRO A 375 -0.54 15.85 0.08
C PRO A 375 -1.08 16.03 -1.35
N ASP A 376 -0.23 16.56 -2.24
CA ASP A 376 -0.55 17.04 -3.58
C ASP A 376 -0.31 16.01 -4.71
N VAL A 377 -0.38 14.70 -4.40
CA VAL A 377 -0.31 13.65 -5.43
C VAL A 377 -1.62 13.62 -6.24
N ARG A 378 -1.56 13.90 -7.54
CA ARG A 378 -2.76 14.02 -8.40
C ARG A 378 -3.15 12.74 -9.11
N PHE A 379 -2.23 11.80 -9.25
CA PHE A 379 -2.56 10.47 -9.75
C PHE A 379 -1.71 9.38 -9.11
N VAL A 380 -2.30 8.21 -9.02
CA VAL A 380 -1.61 6.94 -8.77
C VAL A 380 -1.97 6.03 -9.93
N ALA A 381 -0.96 5.57 -10.67
CA ALA A 381 -1.13 4.70 -11.81
C ALA A 381 -0.54 3.33 -11.50
N HIS A 382 -1.23 2.25 -11.87
CA HIS A 382 -0.74 0.89 -11.82
C HIS A 382 -0.62 0.37 -13.25
N ILE A 383 0.60 0.05 -13.66
CA ILE A 383 0.83 -0.55 -14.98
C ILE A 383 0.85 -2.07 -14.94
N ASP A 384 0.85 -2.68 -13.75
CA ASP A 384 0.72 -4.10 -13.49
C ASP A 384 -0.35 -4.33 -12.40
N LEU A 385 -1.03 -5.48 -12.43
CA LEU A 385 -2.11 -5.80 -11.48
C LEU A 385 -1.58 -5.91 -10.04
N PRO A 386 -2.15 -5.17 -9.06
CA PRO A 386 -1.84 -5.35 -7.64
C PRO A 386 -2.20 -6.75 -7.12
N LYS A 387 -1.50 -7.17 -6.06
CA LYS A 387 -1.69 -8.51 -5.47
C LYS A 387 -2.99 -8.67 -4.68
N SER A 388 -3.52 -7.58 -4.13
CA SER A 388 -4.71 -7.59 -3.28
C SER A 388 -5.46 -6.25 -3.32
N VAL A 389 -6.73 -6.26 -2.90
CA VAL A 389 -7.58 -5.06 -2.83
C VAL A 389 -7.08 -4.10 -1.74
N GLU A 390 -6.57 -4.63 -0.63
CA GLU A 390 -5.95 -3.86 0.45
C GLU A 390 -4.74 -3.09 -0.04
N GLY A 391 -3.82 -3.77 -0.75
CA GLY A 391 -2.65 -3.14 -1.35
C GLY A 391 -3.06 -2.06 -2.35
N TYR A 392 -3.97 -2.39 -3.27
CA TYR A 392 -4.48 -1.42 -4.25
C TYR A 392 -5.12 -0.19 -3.58
N TYR A 393 -5.94 -0.38 -2.55
CA TYR A 393 -6.58 0.71 -1.83
C TYR A 393 -5.58 1.57 -1.06
N GLN A 394 -4.60 0.95 -0.39
CA GLN A 394 -3.53 1.67 0.33
C GLN A 394 -2.66 2.50 -0.64
N GLU A 395 -2.30 1.92 -1.78
CA GLU A 395 -1.50 2.54 -2.83
C GLU A 395 -2.25 3.70 -3.50
N THR A 396 -3.49 3.48 -3.94
CA THR A 396 -4.31 4.53 -4.57
C THR A 396 -4.71 5.63 -3.60
N GLY A 397 -4.90 5.32 -2.32
CA GLY A 397 -5.20 6.28 -1.26
C GLY A 397 -4.08 7.29 -0.97
N ARG A 398 -2.90 7.13 -1.59
CA ARG A 398 -1.82 8.15 -1.61
C ARG A 398 -2.20 9.37 -2.43
N ALA A 399 -3.10 9.22 -3.39
CA ALA A 399 -3.59 10.32 -4.20
C ALA A 399 -4.53 11.24 -3.40
N GLY A 400 -4.44 12.55 -3.65
CA GLY A 400 -5.40 13.55 -3.19
C GLY A 400 -5.59 13.60 -1.68
N ARG A 401 -4.52 13.54 -0.87
CA ARG A 401 -4.64 13.60 0.60
C ARG A 401 -5.06 14.99 1.10
N ASP A 402 -4.81 16.02 0.30
CA ASP A 402 -5.38 17.36 0.45
C ASP A 402 -6.90 17.45 0.19
N GLY A 403 -7.54 16.35 -0.26
CA GLY A 403 -8.95 16.32 -0.61
C GLY A 403 -9.25 16.80 -2.03
N ALA A 404 -8.25 17.31 -2.76
CA ALA A 404 -8.43 17.70 -4.15
C ALA A 404 -8.65 16.47 -5.03
N PRO A 405 -9.38 16.59 -6.16
CA PRO A 405 -9.60 15.49 -7.06
C PRO A 405 -8.30 14.88 -7.61
N ALA A 406 -8.29 13.55 -7.64
CA ALA A 406 -7.15 12.76 -8.08
C ALA A 406 -7.60 11.50 -8.83
N THR A 407 -6.71 10.92 -9.63
CA THR A 407 -7.04 9.74 -10.47
C THR A 407 -6.26 8.51 -10.01
N ALA A 408 -6.98 7.43 -9.71
CA ALA A 408 -6.44 6.09 -9.58
C ALA A 408 -6.63 5.35 -10.92
N TRP A 409 -5.54 5.16 -11.65
CA TRP A 409 -5.55 4.58 -13.00
C TRP A 409 -4.90 3.19 -12.97
N LEU A 410 -5.59 2.15 -13.44
CA LEU A 410 -5.05 0.78 -13.51
C LEU A 410 -5.14 0.26 -14.95
N ALA A 411 -4.00 -0.09 -15.54
CA ALA A 411 -3.95 -0.90 -16.75
C ALA A 411 -3.90 -2.38 -16.39
N TYR A 412 -4.89 -3.12 -16.87
CA TYR A 412 -5.08 -4.52 -16.56
C TYR A 412 -5.27 -5.37 -17.82
N GLY A 413 -4.57 -6.50 -17.90
CA GLY A 413 -4.70 -7.46 -18.99
C GLY A 413 -4.48 -8.91 -18.56
N LEU A 414 -4.71 -9.83 -19.50
CA LEU A 414 -4.63 -11.28 -19.25
C LEU A 414 -3.27 -11.76 -18.72
N GLN A 415 -2.17 -11.16 -19.22
CA GLN A 415 -0.82 -11.54 -18.79
C GLN A 415 -0.59 -11.26 -17.30
N ASP A 416 -1.22 -10.22 -16.75
CA ASP A 416 -1.11 -9.89 -15.33
C ASP A 416 -1.74 -10.98 -14.46
N VAL A 417 -2.90 -11.52 -14.89
CA VAL A 417 -3.59 -12.63 -14.20
C VAL A 417 -2.72 -13.86 -14.15
N VAL A 418 -2.15 -14.25 -15.30
CA VAL A 418 -1.29 -15.43 -15.42
C VAL A 418 -0.05 -15.28 -14.57
N GLN A 419 0.59 -14.11 -14.59
CA GLN A 419 1.77 -13.83 -13.80
C GLN A 419 1.48 -13.86 -12.29
N GLN A 420 0.37 -13.26 -11.84
CA GLN A 420 -0.01 -13.29 -10.43
C GLN A 420 -0.32 -14.71 -9.94
N ARG A 421 -1.09 -15.50 -10.70
CA ARG A 421 -1.37 -16.90 -10.34
C ARG A 421 -0.10 -17.75 -10.25
N ARG A 422 0.81 -17.58 -11.21
CA ARG A 422 2.12 -18.26 -11.18
C ARG A 422 2.90 -17.93 -9.91
N MET A 423 3.00 -16.64 -9.55
CA MET A 423 3.69 -16.22 -8.32
C MET A 423 3.04 -16.79 -7.05
N ILE A 424 1.73 -17.03 -7.05
CA ILE A 424 1.02 -17.66 -5.93
C ILE A 424 1.34 -19.15 -5.85
N ASP A 425 1.34 -19.86 -6.98
CA ASP A 425 1.64 -21.28 -7.04
C ASP A 425 3.09 -21.58 -6.62
N GLU A 426 4.03 -20.71 -7.03
CA GLU A 426 5.45 -20.76 -6.67
C GLU A 426 5.75 -20.21 -5.26
N SER A 427 4.75 -19.64 -4.57
CA SER A 427 4.97 -18.99 -3.28
C SER A 427 5.41 -19.99 -2.20
N PRO A 428 6.48 -19.69 -1.43
CA PRO A 428 6.86 -20.49 -0.28
C PRO A 428 5.77 -20.35 0.79
N GLY A 429 5.08 -21.45 1.10
CA GLY A 429 3.99 -21.45 2.07
C GLY A 429 3.18 -22.73 2.01
N ASP A 430 2.40 -22.97 3.07
CA ASP A 430 1.48 -24.10 3.13
C ASP A 430 0.28 -23.90 2.18
N LEU A 431 -0.56 -24.94 2.04
CA LEU A 431 -1.75 -24.87 1.20
C LEU A 431 -2.73 -23.78 1.66
N GLY A 432 -2.76 -23.51 2.98
CA GLY A 432 -3.54 -22.42 3.57
C GLY A 432 -3.09 -21.05 3.07
N HIS A 433 -1.79 -20.77 3.10
CA HIS A 433 -1.20 -19.52 2.61
C HIS A 433 -1.50 -19.27 1.13
N ARG A 434 -1.30 -20.28 0.27
CA ARG A 434 -1.60 -20.15 -1.17
C ARG A 434 -3.09 -19.87 -1.42
N ARG A 435 -3.99 -20.52 -0.69
CA ARG A 435 -5.44 -20.24 -0.77
C ARG A 435 -5.78 -18.80 -0.41
N LYS A 436 -5.10 -18.21 0.59
CA LYS A 436 -5.28 -16.80 0.96
C LYS A 436 -4.85 -15.86 -0.16
N LEU A 437 -3.65 -16.07 -0.71
CA LEU A 437 -3.16 -15.26 -1.83
C LEU A 437 -4.10 -15.35 -3.05
N SER A 438 -4.61 -16.54 -3.36
CA SER A 438 -5.62 -16.72 -4.41
C SER A 438 -6.89 -15.94 -4.13
N ALA A 439 -7.39 -15.95 -2.89
CA ALA A 439 -8.59 -15.18 -2.52
C ALA A 439 -8.38 -13.66 -2.69
N HIS A 440 -7.20 -13.13 -2.32
CA HIS A 440 -6.87 -11.73 -2.56
C HIS A 440 -6.82 -11.36 -4.04
N LEU A 441 -6.22 -12.24 -4.86
CA LEU A 441 -6.18 -12.06 -6.31
C LEU A 441 -7.59 -12.10 -6.90
N ASP A 442 -8.41 -13.08 -6.53
CA ASP A 442 -9.77 -13.22 -7.05
C ASP A 442 -10.63 -11.99 -6.69
N ALA A 443 -10.46 -11.41 -5.50
CA ALA A 443 -11.10 -10.14 -5.13
C ALA A 443 -10.63 -8.97 -6.03
N MET A 444 -9.34 -8.88 -6.35
CA MET A 444 -8.82 -7.90 -7.30
C MET A 444 -9.37 -8.09 -8.71
N LEU A 445 -9.52 -9.34 -9.17
CA LEU A 445 -10.10 -9.65 -10.48
C LEU A 445 -11.59 -9.27 -10.51
N ALA A 446 -12.33 -9.55 -9.44
CA ALA A 446 -13.72 -9.12 -9.30
C ALA A 446 -13.86 -7.59 -9.37
N LEU A 447 -12.94 -6.85 -8.73
CA LEU A 447 -12.87 -5.39 -8.85
C LEU A 447 -12.56 -4.94 -10.27
N CYS A 448 -11.70 -5.63 -11.01
CA CYS A 448 -11.32 -5.26 -12.38
C CYS A 448 -12.42 -5.56 -13.41
N GLU A 449 -13.18 -6.64 -13.23
CA GLU A 449 -14.20 -7.09 -14.19
C GLU A 449 -15.63 -6.65 -13.85
N THR A 450 -15.87 -6.04 -12.69
CA THR A 450 -17.22 -5.62 -12.31
C THR A 450 -17.85 -4.69 -13.35
N VAL A 451 -19.15 -4.91 -13.61
CA VAL A 451 -20.01 -4.02 -14.39
C VAL A 451 -20.71 -2.97 -13.53
N HIS A 452 -20.63 -3.13 -12.20
CA HIS A 452 -21.16 -2.19 -11.22
C HIS A 452 -20.12 -1.14 -10.82
N CYS A 453 -20.55 -0.14 -10.04
CA CYS A 453 -19.67 0.90 -9.48
C CYS A 453 -18.43 0.30 -8.78
N ARG A 454 -17.22 0.73 -9.19
CA ARG A 454 -15.95 0.29 -8.57
C ARG A 454 -15.88 0.62 -7.09
N ARG A 455 -16.32 1.83 -6.71
CA ARG A 455 -16.30 2.30 -5.33
C ARG A 455 -17.20 1.45 -4.43
N VAL A 456 -18.40 1.10 -4.89
CA VAL A 456 -19.30 0.21 -4.15
C VAL A 456 -18.65 -1.17 -3.95
N ASN A 457 -17.96 -1.70 -4.96
CA ASN A 457 -17.24 -2.95 -4.84
C ASN A 457 -16.10 -2.86 -3.80
N LEU A 458 -15.27 -1.80 -3.86
CA LEU A 458 -14.21 -1.53 -2.88
C LEU A 458 -14.75 -1.39 -1.45
N LEU A 459 -15.80 -0.60 -1.25
CA LEU A 459 -16.37 -0.39 0.09
C LEU A 459 -16.97 -1.69 0.64
N ARG A 460 -17.65 -2.47 -0.21
CA ARG A 460 -18.21 -3.77 0.17
C ARG A 460 -17.12 -4.75 0.60
N TYR A 461 -15.97 -4.73 -0.06
CA TYR A 461 -14.82 -5.56 0.33
C TYR A 461 -14.37 -5.29 1.78
N PHE A 462 -14.47 -4.04 2.23
CA PHE A 462 -14.20 -3.61 3.61
C PHE A 462 -15.45 -3.60 4.51
N GLY A 463 -16.51 -4.35 4.16
CA GLY A 463 -17.72 -4.47 4.97
C GLY A 463 -18.66 -3.26 4.95
N GLN A 464 -18.44 -2.28 4.08
CA GLN A 464 -19.24 -1.05 4.00
C GLN A 464 -20.23 -1.05 2.83
N THR A 465 -21.45 -0.60 3.09
CA THR A 465 -22.47 -0.37 2.08
C THR A 465 -22.39 1.06 1.53
N SER A 466 -22.70 1.23 0.25
CA SER A 466 -22.67 2.54 -0.42
C SER A 466 -23.49 2.50 -1.71
N GLU A 467 -23.80 3.69 -2.22
CA GLU A 467 -24.51 3.89 -3.48
C GLU A 467 -23.51 4.12 -4.65
N PRO A 468 -23.94 3.92 -5.92
CA PRO A 468 -23.12 4.24 -7.08
C PRO A 468 -22.55 5.67 -7.04
N CYS A 469 -21.25 5.81 -7.27
CA CYS A 469 -20.53 7.03 -6.89
C CYS A 469 -20.56 8.16 -7.92
N GLY A 470 -21.02 7.91 -9.14
CA GLY A 470 -21.00 8.90 -10.23
C GLY A 470 -19.61 9.37 -10.69
N ASN A 471 -18.51 8.79 -10.16
CA ASN A 471 -17.14 9.29 -10.38
C ASN A 471 -16.13 8.22 -10.82
N CYS A 472 -16.51 6.94 -10.92
CA CYS A 472 -15.64 5.87 -11.44
C CYS A 472 -15.93 5.54 -12.91
N ASP A 473 -15.01 4.86 -13.59
CA ASP A 473 -15.16 4.43 -14.99
C ASP A 473 -16.52 3.76 -15.27
N THR A 474 -16.96 2.82 -14.43
CA THR A 474 -18.23 2.10 -14.63
C THR A 474 -19.47 2.93 -14.31
N CYS A 475 -19.35 4.05 -13.59
CA CYS A 475 -20.46 5.00 -13.41
C CYS A 475 -20.53 6.02 -14.55
N LEU A 476 -19.37 6.43 -15.06
CA LEU A 476 -19.25 7.46 -16.10
C LEU A 476 -19.51 6.88 -17.49
N GLU A 477 -19.03 5.66 -17.74
CA GLU A 477 -19.22 4.89 -18.95
C GLU A 477 -19.69 3.47 -18.57
N PRO A 478 -20.99 3.30 -18.24
CA PRO A 478 -21.53 2.01 -17.83
C PRO A 478 -21.26 0.93 -18.87
N PRO A 479 -20.56 -0.16 -18.49
CA PRO A 479 -20.24 -1.21 -19.44
C PRO A 479 -21.47 -2.06 -19.77
N GLU A 480 -21.61 -2.41 -21.03
CA GLU A 480 -22.65 -3.35 -21.47
C GLU A 480 -22.28 -4.77 -21.04
N ALA A 481 -23.22 -5.49 -20.41
CA ALA A 481 -23.11 -6.92 -20.16
C ALA A 481 -23.80 -7.68 -21.30
N TRP A 482 -23.26 -8.85 -21.65
CA TRP A 482 -23.82 -9.73 -22.67
C TRP A 482 -23.69 -11.19 -22.23
N ASP A 483 -24.55 -12.04 -22.79
CA ASP A 483 -24.51 -13.48 -22.55
C ASP A 483 -23.33 -14.12 -23.29
N GLY A 484 -22.28 -14.42 -22.53
CA GLY A 484 -21.07 -15.07 -22.98
C GLY A 484 -21.06 -16.59 -22.82
N THR A 485 -22.19 -17.22 -22.53
CA THR A 485 -22.30 -18.66 -22.29
C THR A 485 -21.78 -19.48 -23.46
N ILE A 486 -22.20 -19.13 -24.69
CA ILE A 486 -21.75 -19.85 -25.89
C ILE A 486 -20.24 -19.69 -26.12
N PRO A 487 -19.64 -18.48 -26.07
CA PRO A 487 -18.18 -18.33 -26.13
C PRO A 487 -17.43 -19.04 -25.01
N ALA A 488 -17.96 -19.05 -23.79
CA ALA A 488 -17.39 -19.82 -22.69
C ALA A 488 -17.39 -21.32 -23.01
N GLN A 489 -18.52 -21.88 -23.47
CA GLN A 489 -18.62 -23.29 -23.86
C GLN A 489 -17.67 -23.65 -25.02
N LYS A 490 -17.54 -22.80 -26.04
CA LYS A 490 -16.58 -22.99 -27.15
C LYS A 490 -15.15 -23.14 -26.61
N LEU A 491 -14.75 -22.27 -25.69
CA LEU A 491 -13.42 -22.31 -25.07
C LEU A 491 -13.23 -23.55 -24.19
N LEU A 492 -14.17 -23.81 -23.27
CA LEU A 492 -14.12 -24.97 -22.37
C LEU A 492 -14.07 -26.28 -23.18
N SER A 493 -14.89 -26.40 -24.22
CA SER A 493 -14.91 -27.57 -25.11
C SER A 493 -13.55 -27.75 -25.82
N THR A 494 -12.94 -26.66 -26.28
CA THR A 494 -11.60 -26.71 -26.91
C THR A 494 -10.55 -27.28 -25.95
N ILE A 495 -10.53 -26.81 -24.69
CA ILE A 495 -9.59 -27.32 -23.68
C ILE A 495 -9.87 -28.80 -23.37
N VAL A 496 -11.13 -29.18 -23.19
CA VAL A 496 -11.53 -30.57 -22.92
C VAL A 496 -11.10 -31.50 -24.06
N ARG A 497 -11.29 -31.10 -25.32
CA ARG A 497 -10.90 -31.91 -26.48
C ARG A 497 -9.40 -32.08 -26.60
N LEU A 498 -8.64 -30.99 -26.44
CA LEU A 498 -7.18 -31.06 -26.44
C LEU A 498 -6.67 -32.00 -25.35
N HIS A 499 -7.28 -31.96 -24.16
CA HIS A 499 -6.91 -32.85 -23.08
C HIS A 499 -7.33 -34.31 -23.33
N ARG A 500 -8.61 -34.57 -23.65
CA ARG A 500 -9.15 -35.93 -23.81
C ARG A 500 -8.67 -36.63 -25.08
N GLU A 501 -8.67 -35.94 -26.22
CA GLU A 501 -8.38 -36.55 -27.53
C GLU A 501 -6.88 -36.59 -27.82
N ARG A 502 -6.10 -35.65 -27.25
CA ARG A 502 -4.70 -35.44 -27.62
C ARG A 502 -3.72 -35.39 -26.44
N ASN A 503 -4.19 -35.45 -25.19
CA ASN A 503 -3.39 -35.25 -23.96
C ASN A 503 -2.51 -33.99 -23.99
N GLN A 504 -3.04 -32.90 -24.53
CA GLN A 504 -2.32 -31.64 -24.69
C GLN A 504 -2.95 -30.52 -23.84
N LYS A 505 -2.09 -29.60 -23.38
CA LYS A 505 -2.48 -28.40 -22.64
C LYS A 505 -1.78 -27.19 -23.26
N PHE A 506 -2.50 -26.08 -23.37
CA PHE A 506 -1.97 -24.86 -23.99
C PHE A 506 -2.41 -23.61 -23.23
N GLY A 507 -1.63 -22.53 -23.39
CA GLY A 507 -2.00 -21.21 -22.90
C GLY A 507 -3.05 -20.53 -23.79
N ALA A 508 -3.59 -19.42 -23.28
CA ALA A 508 -4.69 -18.69 -23.91
C ALA A 508 -4.46 -18.35 -25.39
N GLY A 509 -3.26 -17.89 -25.76
CA GLY A 509 -2.97 -17.45 -27.13
C GLY A 509 -3.23 -18.55 -28.17
N HIS A 510 -2.73 -19.76 -27.91
CA HIS A 510 -2.90 -20.89 -28.82
C HIS A 510 -4.35 -21.40 -28.87
N LEU A 511 -5.05 -21.39 -27.72
CA LEU A 511 -6.48 -21.73 -27.66
C LEU A 511 -7.33 -20.75 -28.47
N ILE A 512 -6.99 -19.46 -28.43
CA ILE A 512 -7.63 -18.43 -29.24
C ILE A 512 -7.33 -18.65 -30.72
N ASP A 513 -6.09 -19.01 -31.09
CA ASP A 513 -5.73 -19.30 -32.48
C ASP A 513 -6.53 -20.49 -33.03
N ILE A 514 -6.74 -21.56 -32.24
CA ILE A 514 -7.61 -22.69 -32.61
C ILE A 514 -9.05 -22.22 -32.83
N LEU A 515 -9.63 -21.51 -31.85
CA LEU A 515 -11.01 -21.03 -31.93
C LEU A 515 -11.23 -20.09 -33.11
N ARG A 516 -10.26 -19.22 -33.42
CA ARG A 516 -10.33 -18.31 -34.57
C ARG A 516 -9.97 -18.97 -35.90
N GLY A 517 -9.47 -20.21 -35.87
CA GLY A 517 -9.06 -20.95 -37.07
C GLY A 517 -7.83 -20.35 -37.76
N LYS A 518 -6.89 -19.81 -36.99
CA LYS A 518 -5.66 -19.21 -37.53
C LYS A 518 -4.60 -20.28 -37.78
N GLU A 519 -4.19 -20.41 -39.03
CA GLU A 519 -3.10 -21.29 -39.42
C GLU A 519 -1.75 -20.75 -38.90
N THR A 520 -1.31 -21.31 -37.77
CA THR A 520 0.05 -21.11 -37.24
C THR A 520 0.89 -22.36 -37.46
N PRO A 521 2.23 -22.26 -37.47
CA PRO A 521 3.10 -23.43 -37.55
C PRO A 521 2.77 -24.47 -36.46
N ARG A 522 2.46 -23.99 -35.25
CA ARG A 522 2.08 -24.81 -34.11
C ARG A 522 0.74 -25.53 -34.33
N ALA A 523 -0.28 -24.82 -34.82
CA ALA A 523 -1.59 -25.42 -35.11
C ALA A 523 -1.50 -26.51 -36.19
N THR A 524 -0.66 -26.29 -37.21
CA THR A 524 -0.41 -27.25 -38.29
C THR A 524 0.37 -28.47 -37.79
N GLN A 525 1.46 -28.23 -37.04
CA GLN A 525 2.31 -29.28 -36.46
C GLN A 525 1.51 -30.27 -35.59
N TYR A 526 0.59 -29.76 -34.76
CA TYR A 526 -0.24 -30.59 -33.89
C TYR A 526 -1.58 -31.00 -34.52
N ARG A 527 -1.80 -30.69 -35.80
CA ARG A 527 -3.03 -31.02 -36.56
C ARG A 527 -4.30 -30.51 -35.88
N HIS A 528 -4.24 -29.32 -35.28
CA HIS A 528 -5.40 -28.71 -34.61
C HIS A 528 -6.46 -28.18 -35.59
N THR A 529 -6.10 -28.05 -36.86
CA THR A 529 -7.03 -27.79 -37.97
C THR A 529 -8.12 -28.86 -38.11
N GLU A 530 -7.89 -30.06 -37.56
CA GLU A 530 -8.84 -31.19 -37.58
C GLU A 530 -9.80 -31.20 -36.38
N LEU A 531 -9.58 -30.32 -35.38
CA LEU A 531 -10.47 -30.25 -34.22
C LEU A 531 -11.83 -29.72 -34.65
N SER A 532 -12.90 -30.32 -34.10
CA SER A 532 -14.26 -29.80 -34.31
C SER A 532 -14.46 -28.38 -33.79
N THR A 533 -13.58 -27.90 -32.91
CA THR A 533 -13.58 -26.53 -32.40
C THR A 533 -12.77 -25.53 -33.23
N TRP A 534 -12.09 -26.00 -34.28
CA TRP A 534 -11.33 -25.14 -35.19
C TRP A 534 -12.25 -24.13 -35.88
N GLY A 535 -11.93 -22.84 -35.75
CA GLY A 535 -12.70 -21.77 -36.39
C GLY A 535 -14.10 -21.51 -35.81
N LEU A 536 -14.54 -22.23 -34.76
CA LEU A 536 -15.87 -22.02 -34.15
C LEU A 536 -16.04 -20.64 -33.50
N GLY A 537 -14.93 -19.99 -33.17
CA GLY A 537 -14.86 -18.67 -32.55
C GLY A 537 -14.55 -17.53 -33.52
N ALA A 538 -14.72 -17.72 -34.83
CA ALA A 538 -14.45 -16.69 -35.84
C ALA A 538 -15.34 -15.43 -35.68
N ASP A 539 -16.46 -15.56 -34.95
CA ASP A 539 -17.40 -14.49 -34.60
C ASP A 539 -16.82 -13.41 -33.67
N LEU A 540 -15.75 -13.73 -32.94
CA LEU A 540 -15.09 -12.80 -32.02
C LEU A 540 -13.68 -12.44 -32.47
N SER A 541 -13.28 -11.20 -32.18
CA SER A 541 -11.91 -10.74 -32.39
C SER A 541 -10.94 -11.40 -31.40
N ASP A 542 -9.63 -11.36 -31.68
CA ASP A 542 -8.59 -11.77 -30.71
C ASP A 542 -8.73 -11.05 -29.37
N GLN A 543 -9.03 -9.75 -29.41
CA GLN A 543 -9.17 -8.94 -28.21
C GLN A 543 -10.39 -9.39 -27.41
N SER A 544 -11.53 -9.56 -28.06
CA SER A 544 -12.75 -10.05 -27.43
C SER A 544 -12.53 -11.43 -26.78
N TRP A 545 -11.83 -12.34 -27.46
CA TRP A 545 -11.47 -13.65 -26.89
C TRP A 545 -10.53 -13.57 -25.68
N ARG A 546 -9.55 -12.66 -25.69
CA ARG A 546 -8.71 -12.40 -24.51
C ARG A 546 -9.56 -11.90 -23.35
N GLY A 547 -10.55 -11.07 -23.62
CA GLY A 547 -11.56 -10.63 -22.65
C GLY A 547 -12.37 -11.79 -22.07
N VAL A 548 -12.85 -12.71 -22.91
CA VAL A 548 -13.58 -13.92 -22.48
C VAL A 548 -12.71 -14.76 -21.54
N VAL A 549 -11.47 -15.07 -21.94
CA VAL A 549 -10.53 -15.86 -21.10
C VAL A 549 -10.29 -15.19 -19.75
N ARG A 550 -10.00 -13.88 -19.77
CA ARG A 550 -9.70 -13.07 -18.60
C ARG A 550 -10.87 -13.07 -17.60
N GLN A 551 -12.09 -12.88 -18.10
CA GLN A 551 -13.30 -12.90 -17.27
C GLN A 551 -13.66 -14.31 -16.77
N MET A 552 -13.41 -15.36 -17.55
CA MET A 552 -13.60 -16.74 -17.10
C MET A 552 -12.59 -17.15 -16.01
N LEU A 553 -11.34 -16.67 -16.08
CA LEU A 553 -10.37 -16.81 -14.98
C LEU A 553 -10.87 -16.08 -13.72
N ALA A 554 -11.37 -14.85 -13.87
CA ALA A 554 -11.93 -14.06 -12.76
C ALA A 554 -13.16 -14.72 -12.12
N GLN A 555 -13.99 -15.42 -12.91
CA GLN A 555 -15.15 -16.16 -12.40
C GLN A 555 -14.80 -17.56 -11.85
N GLY A 556 -13.51 -17.93 -11.84
CA GLY A 556 -13.05 -19.23 -11.37
C GLY A 556 -13.50 -20.41 -12.24
N LEU A 557 -13.91 -20.18 -13.50
CA LEU A 557 -14.25 -21.22 -14.47
C LEU A 557 -12.99 -21.82 -15.13
N LEU A 558 -11.89 -21.07 -15.12
CA LEU A 558 -10.59 -21.48 -15.61
C LEU A 558 -9.54 -21.31 -14.50
N ALA A 559 -8.49 -22.12 -14.58
CA ALA A 559 -7.28 -21.96 -13.79
C ALA A 559 -6.04 -22.06 -14.67
N THR A 560 -4.91 -21.56 -14.17
CA THR A 560 -3.59 -21.72 -14.79
C THR A 560 -2.90 -22.92 -14.17
N SER A 561 -2.11 -23.65 -14.96
CA SER A 561 -1.34 -24.80 -14.50
C SER A 561 0.02 -24.88 -15.19
N GLY A 562 1.03 -25.24 -14.41
CA GLY A 562 2.40 -25.45 -14.86
C GLY A 562 3.14 -24.15 -15.20
N GLU A 563 4.44 -24.30 -15.48
CA GLU A 563 5.38 -23.18 -15.67
C GLU A 563 5.06 -22.29 -16.89
N TYR A 564 4.39 -22.86 -17.90
CA TYR A 564 3.99 -22.18 -19.14
C TYR A 564 2.60 -21.52 -19.07
N GLY A 565 1.95 -21.48 -17.91
CA GLY A 565 0.64 -20.82 -17.73
C GLY A 565 -0.45 -21.44 -18.61
N THR A 566 -0.49 -22.77 -18.72
CA THR A 566 -1.51 -23.47 -19.50
C THR A 566 -2.88 -23.34 -18.84
N LEU A 567 -3.96 -23.28 -19.63
CA LEU A 567 -5.30 -23.16 -19.08
C LEU A 567 -5.91 -24.54 -18.82
N VAL A 568 -6.46 -24.72 -17.63
CA VAL A 568 -7.19 -25.91 -17.21
C VAL A 568 -8.58 -25.54 -16.70
N LEU A 569 -9.49 -26.52 -16.71
CA LEU A 569 -10.84 -26.36 -16.18
C LEU A 569 -10.83 -26.49 -14.66
N THR A 570 -11.73 -25.77 -14.01
CA THR A 570 -12.12 -26.00 -12.61
C THR A 570 -13.41 -26.81 -12.55
N ASP A 571 -13.79 -27.28 -11.37
CA ASP A 571 -15.04 -28.03 -11.18
C ASP A 571 -16.27 -27.21 -11.60
N ALA A 572 -16.24 -25.89 -11.40
CA ALA A 572 -17.32 -24.97 -11.78
C ALA A 572 -17.54 -24.92 -13.31
N ALA A 573 -16.54 -25.26 -14.12
CA ALA A 573 -16.67 -25.29 -15.58
C ALA A 573 -17.67 -26.35 -16.06
N ALA A 574 -17.89 -27.42 -15.28
CA ALA A 574 -18.80 -28.51 -15.65
C ALA A 574 -20.27 -28.06 -15.73
N GLU A 575 -20.67 -27.07 -14.94
CA GLU A 575 -22.03 -26.52 -14.99
C GLU A 575 -22.26 -25.72 -16.27
N VAL A 576 -21.27 -24.93 -16.69
CA VAL A 576 -21.33 -24.14 -17.92
C VAL A 576 -21.31 -25.05 -19.16
N LEU A 577 -20.41 -26.05 -19.17
CA LEU A 577 -20.36 -27.05 -20.24
C LEU A 577 -21.65 -27.85 -20.36
N GLY A 578 -22.27 -28.20 -19.23
CA GLY A 578 -23.56 -28.90 -19.19
C GLY A 578 -24.78 -28.00 -19.37
N GLY A 579 -24.61 -26.70 -19.67
CA GLY A 579 -25.71 -25.77 -19.88
C GLY A 579 -26.56 -25.46 -18.64
N ARG A 580 -26.07 -25.78 -17.44
CA ARG A 580 -26.75 -25.54 -16.15
C ARG A 580 -26.47 -24.16 -15.56
N ARG A 581 -25.45 -23.46 -16.08
CA ARG A 581 -25.04 -22.14 -15.63
C ARG A 581 -24.74 -21.23 -16.82
N ASP A 582 -25.41 -20.09 -16.85
CA ASP A 582 -25.11 -19.02 -17.79
C ASP A 582 -23.86 -18.24 -17.37
N VAL A 583 -23.13 -17.72 -18.35
CA VAL A 583 -21.92 -16.90 -18.14
C VAL A 583 -22.18 -15.50 -18.68
N GLN A 584 -22.45 -14.58 -17.78
CA GLN A 584 -22.54 -13.16 -18.12
C GLN A 584 -21.13 -12.57 -18.22
N LEU A 585 -20.86 -11.88 -19.33
CA LEU A 585 -19.58 -11.24 -19.60
C LEU A 585 -19.77 -9.74 -19.83
N ARG A 586 -18.81 -8.95 -19.39
CA ARG A 586 -18.63 -7.56 -19.77
C ARG A 586 -18.21 -7.50 -21.24
N ARG A 587 -18.85 -6.64 -22.01
CA ARG A 587 -18.45 -6.35 -23.39
C ARG A 587 -17.20 -5.47 -23.38
N GLU A 588 -16.17 -5.89 -24.10
CA GLU A 588 -15.01 -5.03 -24.34
C GLU A 588 -15.29 -4.09 -25.51
N PRO A 589 -14.93 -2.80 -25.42
CA PRO A 589 -15.01 -1.91 -26.57
C PRO A 589 -13.98 -2.34 -27.64
N ASP A 590 -14.43 -2.46 -28.89
CA ASP A 590 -13.63 -2.95 -30.05
C ASP A 590 -12.39 -2.09 -30.36
N ARG A 591 -12.30 -0.90 -29.77
CA ARG A 591 -11.09 -0.08 -29.70
C ARG A 591 -11.03 0.56 -28.30
N PRO A 592 -9.84 0.79 -27.72
CA PRO A 592 -9.74 1.78 -26.67
C PRO A 592 -10.31 3.07 -27.26
N ALA A 593 -11.39 3.58 -26.66
CA ALA A 593 -11.95 4.85 -27.08
C ALA A 593 -10.78 5.83 -27.12
N ARG A 594 -10.49 6.40 -28.30
CA ARG A 594 -9.79 7.68 -28.32
C ARG A 594 -10.68 8.55 -27.44
N SER A 595 -10.18 8.98 -26.30
CA SER A 595 -10.88 9.92 -25.45
C SER A 595 -11.08 11.20 -26.24
N GLY A 596 -12.15 11.24 -27.03
CA GLY A 596 -12.87 12.46 -27.36
C GLY A 596 -13.61 12.91 -26.11
N ALA A 597 -12.90 12.99 -24.99
CA ALA A 597 -13.41 13.65 -23.81
C ALA A 597 -13.24 15.13 -24.09
N ALA A 598 -14.36 15.84 -24.19
CA ALA A 598 -14.38 17.27 -23.98
C ALA A 598 -13.49 17.57 -22.77
N ARG A 599 -12.50 18.44 -22.94
CA ARG A 599 -11.57 18.90 -21.90
C ARG A 599 -12.35 19.17 -20.61
N ARG A 600 -12.35 18.23 -19.68
CA ARG A 600 -12.70 18.52 -18.29
C ARG A 600 -11.39 18.88 -17.59
N PRO A 601 -11.26 20.10 -17.06
CA PRO A 601 -10.02 20.51 -16.42
C PRO A 601 -9.70 19.59 -15.24
N SER A 602 -8.41 19.36 -14.97
CA SER A 602 -7.97 18.84 -13.69
C SER A 602 -8.50 19.73 -12.56
N ALA A 603 -8.72 19.20 -11.37
CA ALA A 603 -9.38 19.99 -10.33
C ALA A 603 -8.50 21.03 -9.64
N ALA A 604 -7.18 21.03 -9.86
CA ALA A 604 -6.39 22.23 -9.59
C ALA A 604 -6.95 23.43 -10.39
N LYS A 605 -7.44 23.18 -11.62
CA LYS A 605 -8.22 24.13 -12.43
C LYS A 605 -9.70 24.26 -12.05
N VAL A 606 -10.27 23.38 -11.23
CA VAL A 606 -11.68 23.47 -10.79
C VAL A 606 -11.79 24.19 -9.45
N ALA A 607 -10.86 23.98 -8.52
CA ALA A 607 -10.71 24.84 -7.34
C ALA A 607 -10.17 26.23 -7.73
N ALA A 608 -9.33 26.31 -8.77
CA ALA A 608 -9.01 27.57 -9.44
C ALA A 608 -10.13 28.08 -10.37
N ALA A 609 -11.17 27.29 -10.68
CA ALA A 609 -12.30 27.80 -11.47
C ALA A 609 -13.19 28.78 -10.69
N ASP A 610 -13.10 28.79 -9.36
CA ASP A 610 -13.69 29.83 -8.50
C ASP A 610 -12.72 31.00 -8.25
N LEU A 611 -11.47 30.90 -8.71
CA LEU A 611 -10.50 31.99 -8.68
C LEU A 611 -10.61 32.80 -9.97
N SER A 612 -10.65 34.12 -9.85
CA SER A 612 -10.44 35.01 -10.98
C SER A 612 -9.04 34.81 -11.58
N THR A 613 -8.84 35.20 -12.85
CA THR A 613 -7.52 35.09 -13.52
C THR A 613 -6.39 35.78 -12.73
N ALA A 614 -6.70 36.86 -12.00
CA ALA A 614 -5.74 37.52 -11.11
C ALA A 614 -5.35 36.62 -9.93
N GLN A 615 -6.32 35.93 -9.33
CA GLN A 615 -6.08 35.01 -8.21
C GLN A 615 -5.37 33.72 -8.65
N GLU A 616 -5.60 33.21 -9.87
CA GLU A 616 -4.80 32.12 -10.44
C GLU A 616 -3.33 32.52 -10.59
N THR A 617 -3.08 33.75 -11.06
CA THR A 617 -1.72 34.28 -11.22
C THR A 617 -1.03 34.42 -9.86
N LEU A 618 -1.75 34.94 -8.85
CA LEU A 618 -1.26 35.00 -7.47
C LEU A 618 -0.99 33.61 -6.90
N PHE A 619 -1.85 32.62 -7.15
CA PHE A 619 -1.62 31.24 -6.70
C PHE A 619 -0.31 30.66 -7.28
N GLU A 620 -0.06 30.85 -8.58
CA GLU A 620 1.21 30.42 -9.18
C GLU A 620 2.42 31.18 -8.62
N ALA A 621 2.31 32.48 -8.38
CA ALA A 621 3.35 33.26 -7.73
C ALA A 621 3.65 32.74 -6.31
N LEU A 622 2.61 32.41 -5.55
CA LEU A 622 2.72 31.80 -4.22
C LEU A 622 3.37 30.41 -4.27
N ARG A 623 3.07 29.58 -5.29
CA ARG A 623 3.76 28.29 -5.49
C ARG A 623 5.25 28.46 -5.76
N VAL A 624 5.60 29.39 -6.64
CA VAL A 624 7.00 29.72 -6.97
C VAL A 624 7.74 30.20 -5.73
N TRP A 625 7.16 31.14 -4.97
CA TRP A 625 7.72 31.63 -3.72
C TRP A 625 7.91 30.50 -2.69
N ARG A 626 6.88 29.69 -2.46
CA ARG A 626 6.95 28.53 -1.55
C ARG A 626 8.08 27.58 -1.95
N SER A 627 8.24 27.31 -3.24
CA SER A 627 9.32 26.45 -3.75
C SER A 627 10.71 27.03 -3.49
N ALA A 628 10.86 28.36 -3.55
CA ALA A 628 12.11 29.02 -3.22
C ALA A 628 12.41 28.94 -1.71
N GLU A 629 11.41 29.19 -0.86
CA GLU A 629 11.57 29.17 0.59
C GLU A 629 11.83 27.74 1.12
N SER A 630 11.13 26.74 0.57
CA SER A 630 11.34 25.35 0.94
C SER A 630 12.75 24.86 0.63
N LYS A 631 13.32 25.28 -0.52
CA LYS A 631 14.72 25.03 -0.88
C LYS A 631 15.71 25.70 0.07
N LYS A 632 15.44 26.94 0.48
CA LYS A 632 16.29 27.70 1.42
C LYS A 632 16.37 27.02 2.79
N GLN A 633 15.26 26.44 3.25
CA GLN A 633 15.18 25.77 4.56
C GLN A 633 15.47 24.27 4.52
N GLY A 634 15.56 23.68 3.33
CA GLY A 634 15.80 22.24 3.18
C GLY A 634 14.61 21.36 3.59
N VAL A 635 13.40 21.90 3.60
CA VAL A 635 12.16 21.18 3.97
C VAL A 635 11.24 20.98 2.75
N PRO A 636 10.37 19.96 2.73
CA PRO A 636 9.32 19.82 1.71
C PRO A 636 8.41 21.06 1.59
N ALA A 637 7.95 21.37 0.38
CA ALA A 637 7.15 22.58 0.10
C ALA A 637 5.86 22.64 0.94
N TYR A 638 5.19 21.50 1.14
CA TYR A 638 3.96 21.44 1.94
C TYR A 638 4.20 21.69 3.45
N ILE A 639 5.43 21.52 3.95
CA ILE A 639 5.78 21.90 5.34
C ILE A 639 5.74 23.42 5.50
N VAL A 640 6.16 24.18 4.48
CA VAL A 640 6.00 25.64 4.44
C VAL A 640 4.50 25.96 4.38
N PHE A 641 3.83 25.63 3.27
CA PHE A 641 2.36 25.72 3.13
C PHE A 641 1.82 24.67 2.17
N GLY A 642 0.70 24.02 2.53
CA GLY A 642 -0.04 23.14 1.61
C GLY A 642 -0.74 23.94 0.51
N ASP A 643 -1.07 23.29 -0.61
CA ASP A 643 -1.78 23.92 -1.74
C ASP A 643 -3.12 24.53 -1.29
N ALA A 644 -3.86 23.86 -0.40
CA ALA A 644 -5.12 24.37 0.14
C ALA A 644 -4.94 25.72 0.86
N THR A 645 -3.86 25.90 1.60
CA THR A 645 -3.56 27.18 2.27
C THR A 645 -3.18 28.25 1.25
N LEU A 646 -2.37 27.94 0.24
CA LEU A 646 -2.03 28.90 -0.82
C LEU A 646 -3.25 29.34 -1.63
N ILE A 647 -4.17 28.41 -1.92
CA ILE A 647 -5.45 28.71 -2.57
C ILE A 647 -6.28 29.63 -1.68
N ALA A 648 -6.36 29.36 -0.37
CA ALA A 648 -7.10 30.19 0.57
C ALA A 648 -6.51 31.61 0.67
N VAL A 649 -5.18 31.75 0.66
CA VAL A 649 -4.50 33.07 0.61
C VAL A 649 -4.81 33.78 -0.72
N ALA A 650 -4.69 33.10 -1.85
CA ALA A 650 -5.00 33.67 -3.15
C ALA A 650 -6.46 34.11 -3.26
N ALA A 651 -7.39 33.34 -2.68
CA ALA A 651 -8.80 33.67 -2.63
C ALA A 651 -9.07 34.91 -1.74
N ALA A 652 -8.44 34.99 -0.57
CA ALA A 652 -8.68 36.05 0.41
C ALA A 652 -7.98 37.38 0.06
N GLY A 653 -6.85 37.36 -0.64
CA GLY A 653 -6.07 38.55 -0.97
C GLY A 653 -5.69 39.43 0.24
N PRO A 654 -5.10 38.87 1.31
CA PRO A 654 -4.85 39.60 2.56
C PRO A 654 -3.80 40.70 2.38
N THR A 655 -4.04 41.86 3.01
CA THR A 655 -3.14 43.02 2.97
C THR A 655 -2.49 43.36 4.31
N THR A 656 -2.81 42.62 5.38
CA THR A 656 -2.26 42.83 6.73
C THR A 656 -1.99 41.49 7.42
N LEU A 657 -1.08 41.47 8.41
CA LEU A 657 -0.77 40.25 9.19
C LEU A 657 -2.00 39.71 9.93
N ALA A 658 -2.85 40.59 10.44
CA ALA A 658 -4.09 40.20 11.10
C ALA A 658 -5.11 39.56 10.13
N ALA A 659 -5.05 39.87 8.83
CA ALA A 659 -5.89 39.24 7.82
C ALA A 659 -5.38 37.86 7.36
N LEU A 660 -4.12 37.52 7.69
CA LEU A 660 -3.60 36.16 7.53
C LEU A 660 -4.03 35.26 8.69
N ASP A 661 -4.32 35.85 9.85
CA ASP A 661 -4.83 35.15 11.02
C ASP A 661 -6.25 34.62 10.74
N GLY A 662 -6.48 33.33 10.95
CA GLY A 662 -7.74 32.65 10.58
C GLY A 662 -7.79 32.07 9.16
N ILE A 663 -6.73 32.20 8.34
CA ILE A 663 -6.60 31.42 7.11
C ILE A 663 -6.13 30.00 7.46
N THR A 664 -6.90 28.99 7.08
CA THR A 664 -6.64 27.59 7.40
C THR A 664 -5.22 27.15 7.00
N GLY A 665 -4.49 26.61 7.97
CA GLY A 665 -3.10 26.13 7.82
C GLY A 665 -2.01 27.17 8.11
N ILE A 666 -2.38 28.39 8.51
CA ILE A 666 -1.48 29.42 9.03
C ILE A 666 -1.62 29.47 10.57
N GLY A 667 -0.79 28.71 11.29
CA GLY A 667 -0.70 28.80 12.76
C GLY A 667 0.28 29.89 13.22
N ALA A 668 0.27 30.23 14.52
CA ALA A 668 1.06 31.33 15.10
C ALA A 668 2.55 31.32 14.71
N LYS A 669 3.20 30.15 14.80
CA LYS A 669 4.63 29.98 14.44
C LYS A 669 4.89 30.20 12.94
N LYS A 670 3.95 29.84 12.07
CA LYS A 670 4.05 30.07 10.62
C LYS A 670 3.73 31.53 10.27
N LEU A 671 2.79 32.14 10.96
CA LEU A 671 2.49 33.56 10.81
C LEU A 671 3.70 34.41 11.18
N GLU A 672 4.37 34.10 12.29
CA GLU A 672 5.61 34.75 12.71
C GLU A 672 6.75 34.51 11.71
N ALA A 673 6.91 33.28 11.21
CA ALA A 673 8.00 32.93 10.32
C ALA A 673 7.83 33.43 8.87
N TYR A 674 6.60 33.52 8.36
CA TYR A 674 6.32 33.72 6.93
C TYR A 674 5.34 34.86 6.61
N GLY A 675 4.69 35.45 7.60
CA GLY A 675 3.57 36.38 7.38
C GLY A 675 3.95 37.59 6.53
N GLU A 676 5.09 38.23 6.83
CA GLU A 676 5.56 39.39 6.06
C GLU A 676 5.89 39.03 4.61
N ALA A 677 6.61 37.93 4.39
CA ALA A 677 6.97 37.46 3.04
C ALA A 677 5.72 37.09 2.20
N LEU A 678 4.68 36.53 2.83
CA LEU A 678 3.40 36.25 2.18
C LEU A 678 2.73 37.54 1.68
N LEU A 679 2.69 38.59 2.52
CA LEU A 679 2.10 39.87 2.15
C LEU A 679 2.88 40.55 1.01
N GLU A 680 4.20 40.41 0.97
CA GLU A 680 5.02 40.92 -0.15
C GLU A 680 4.64 40.26 -1.48
N VAL A 681 4.44 38.93 -1.50
CA VAL A 681 4.04 38.20 -2.72
C VAL A 681 2.62 38.60 -3.15
N VAL A 682 1.71 38.75 -2.19
CA VAL A 682 0.33 39.20 -2.46
C VAL A 682 0.34 40.62 -3.04
N ALA A 683 1.08 41.54 -2.44
CA ALA A 683 1.20 42.92 -2.91
C ALA A 683 1.86 43.03 -4.29
N ALA A 684 2.84 42.18 -4.59
CA ALA A 684 3.53 42.15 -5.89
C ALA A 684 2.67 41.58 -7.03
N SER A 685 1.63 40.82 -6.71
CA SER A 685 0.72 40.20 -7.69
C SER A 685 -0.64 40.90 -7.79
N ALA A 686 -0.84 41.98 -7.03
CA ALA A 686 -2.08 42.76 -6.94
C ALA A 686 -2.26 43.77 -8.08
#